data_AF-A0A979GRX8-F1
#
_entry.id   AF-A0A979GRX8-F1
#
_cell.length_a   1.000
_cell.length_b   1.000
_cell.length_c   1.000
_cell.angle_alpha   90.00
_cell.angle_beta   90.00
_cell.angle_gamma   90.00
#
_symmetry.space_group_name_H-M   'P 1'
#
loop_
_entity.id
_entity.type
_entity.pdbx_description
1 polymer ?
#
loop_
_entity_poly.entity_id
_entity_poly.type
_entity_poly.pdbx_seq_one_letter_code
_entity_poly.pdbx_strand_id
1 'polypeptide(L)'
;MNASNLEIPEHLHNDIIALITYLEKQAPKNANRSKVAPADLARMEATAGFAMPSAFREFWLKGGAAYWEDEQLTCLSYCYTDYSSADNTLYRMLATSLLFSGRKSEFLEQEKRLLYACWIVGMIKEGDKRTFFVSDALGKVHIAHIDKNFSQVSDEELRTAFASILEQRDALADFMTTIQLPDEDDDDFPVSRRIVDEEEDEEEEDEEDLAKQAFLDKHQLEELTYEEVLERMGLEQLFDYWNGESGVSIMSLDNYEDEPSYFEDYSRIYYCDGDLDIDSLDIPGLYIDLLVVKGNLTVRDSVAGWGGGGVAYYVTGNTTIDKLQIDELQKTLGQESVRYLAYAWADDHEMLNRLSHRKIDAPVFLSWFYDLNCFEFAPDTLITALYEYDDLSTYKTTNAFLPWHDFASAFRTDLYYPVEKEHHDNLNLNINGIYEALKNGQPIFKEGVTKEGILLTNEGQRLLAAEDNRGAWACFKKAMEVAPGYYLAYSEGGKLLFKEKAYHQAMEVFAKGIPFTPEKLSYENTCAEQAALCAVRIGEYNQAIEWSLDVLEKNAEAYFAMRVIGEAAILTQQLDDAEAYLKKSRDISSIFSTNWLLGLVYHLQGDQKKAEESYQQAARNSGRAKPYSEYTDMSYVYGTPVTPDWL
;
A
#
# COMPACT_ATOMS: atom_id res chain seq x y z
N MET A 1 20.02 -12.35 26.29
CA MET A 1 21.29 -12.78 25.68
C MET A 1 21.23 -12.31 24.24
N ASN A 2 22.24 -11.58 23.76
CA ASN A 2 22.34 -11.28 22.33
C ASN A 2 22.62 -12.60 21.61
N ALA A 3 21.90 -12.86 20.52
CA ALA A 3 21.89 -14.14 19.82
C ALA A 3 23.20 -14.43 19.05
N SER A 4 24.10 -13.45 18.97
CA SER A 4 25.42 -13.47 18.31
C SER A 4 26.46 -14.48 18.87
N ASN A 5 26.11 -15.33 19.84
CA ASN A 5 26.99 -16.33 20.46
C ASN A 5 26.30 -17.70 20.70
N LEU A 6 25.18 -17.96 20.03
CA LEU A 6 24.47 -19.25 20.16
C LEU A 6 25.20 -20.35 19.38
N GLU A 7 25.71 -21.36 20.09
CA GLU A 7 26.30 -22.55 19.48
C GLU A 7 25.19 -23.48 18.99
N ILE A 8 24.84 -23.37 17.70
CA ILE A 8 23.80 -24.18 17.06
C ILE A 8 24.39 -25.57 16.74
N PRO A 9 23.82 -26.66 17.26
CA PRO A 9 24.26 -28.00 16.90
C PRO A 9 24.13 -28.26 15.40
N GLU A 10 25.22 -28.66 14.73
CA GLU A 10 25.32 -28.84 13.27
C GLU A 10 24.23 -29.75 12.67
N HIS A 11 23.76 -30.74 13.43
CA HIS A 11 22.68 -31.63 12.96
C HIS A 11 21.33 -30.93 12.80
N LEU A 12 21.09 -29.78 13.44
CA LEU A 12 19.85 -29.02 13.32
C LEU A 12 19.75 -28.27 11.98
N HIS A 13 20.87 -27.99 11.31
CA HIS A 13 20.86 -27.37 9.98
C HIS A 13 20.20 -28.24 8.90
N ASN A 14 19.96 -29.52 9.20
CA ASN A 14 19.25 -30.47 8.34
C ASN A 14 17.78 -30.69 8.76
N ASP A 15 17.29 -29.99 9.79
CA ASP A 15 15.91 -30.08 10.27
C ASP A 15 15.43 -28.69 10.70
N ILE A 16 14.83 -27.96 9.76
CA ILE A 16 14.37 -26.58 9.97
C ILE A 16 13.34 -26.45 11.11
N ILE A 17 12.48 -27.47 11.30
CA ILE A 17 11.48 -27.46 12.38
C ILE A 17 12.18 -27.56 13.73
N ALA A 18 13.13 -28.49 13.86
CA ALA A 18 13.92 -28.65 15.08
C ALA A 18 14.80 -27.42 15.35
N LEU A 19 15.40 -26.84 14.31
CA LEU A 19 16.22 -25.63 14.40
C LEU A 19 15.42 -24.43 14.89
N ILE A 20 14.29 -24.11 14.25
CA ILE A 20 13.41 -23.01 14.69
C ILE A 20 12.96 -23.25 16.13
N THR A 21 12.51 -24.47 16.46
CA THR A 21 12.07 -24.81 17.83
C THR A 21 13.19 -24.63 18.87
N TYR A 22 14.44 -24.92 18.49
CA TYR A 22 15.60 -24.70 19.34
C TYR A 22 15.87 -23.19 19.51
N LEU A 23 15.92 -22.44 18.41
CA LEU A 23 16.21 -21.00 18.39
C LEU A 23 15.16 -20.20 19.17
N GLU A 24 13.88 -20.52 19.03
CA GLU A 24 12.78 -19.91 19.79
C GLU A 24 12.94 -20.09 21.30
N LYS A 25 13.45 -21.25 21.74
CA LYS A 25 13.70 -21.49 23.17
C LYS A 25 14.88 -20.70 23.69
N GLN A 26 15.93 -20.56 22.90
CA GLN A 26 17.16 -19.89 23.32
C GLN A 26 17.05 -18.36 23.24
N ALA A 27 16.37 -17.86 22.20
CA ALA A 27 16.23 -16.44 21.90
C ALA A 27 14.79 -16.13 21.43
N PRO A 28 13.81 -16.14 22.35
CA PRO A 28 12.39 -15.97 22.01
C PRO A 28 12.03 -14.58 21.46
N LYS A 29 12.86 -13.56 21.72
CA LYS A 29 12.62 -12.19 21.22
C LYS A 29 12.83 -12.03 19.72
N ASN A 30 13.58 -12.94 19.13
CA ASN A 30 13.94 -12.96 17.72
C ASN A 30 12.96 -13.79 16.89
N ALA A 31 11.99 -14.43 17.56
CA ALA A 31 10.98 -15.28 16.95
C ALA A 31 9.72 -14.51 16.64
N ASN A 32 9.19 -14.73 15.44
CA ASN A 32 7.88 -14.29 15.01
C ASN A 32 7.11 -15.49 14.43
N ARG A 33 5.82 -15.58 14.76
CA ARG A 33 4.92 -16.62 14.27
C ARG A 33 3.66 -15.98 13.72
N SER A 34 3.34 -16.33 12.48
CA SER A 34 2.07 -15.98 11.84
C SER A 34 1.11 -17.14 11.99
N LYS A 35 -0.10 -16.87 12.50
CA LYS A 35 -1.11 -17.90 12.71
C LYS A 35 -1.48 -18.55 11.38
N VAL A 36 -1.53 -19.88 11.35
CA VAL A 36 -1.96 -20.67 10.20
C VAL A 36 -3.26 -21.38 10.58
N ALA A 37 -4.36 -20.99 9.95
CA ALA A 37 -5.62 -21.68 10.06
C ALA A 37 -5.61 -22.96 9.20
N PRO A 38 -6.45 -23.97 9.53
CA PRO A 38 -6.64 -25.14 8.66
C PRO A 38 -7.05 -24.77 7.23
N ALA A 39 -7.77 -23.65 7.06
CA ALA A 39 -8.15 -23.14 5.75
C ALA A 39 -6.94 -22.64 4.95
N ASP A 40 -5.94 -22.03 5.59
CA ASP A 40 -4.77 -21.49 4.89
C ASP A 40 -3.89 -22.61 4.36
N LEU A 41 -3.66 -23.65 5.18
CA LEU A 41 -2.98 -24.85 4.76
C LEU A 41 -3.74 -25.55 3.62
N ALA A 42 -5.08 -25.62 3.71
CA ALA A 42 -5.89 -26.20 2.65
C ALA A 42 -5.81 -25.39 1.34
N ARG A 43 -5.75 -24.05 1.43
CA ARG A 43 -5.49 -23.19 0.25
C ARG A 43 -4.12 -23.47 -0.34
N MET A 44 -3.07 -23.53 0.48
CA MET A 44 -1.71 -23.83 0.03
C MET A 44 -1.62 -25.19 -0.66
N GLU A 45 -2.22 -26.24 -0.08
CA GLU A 45 -2.25 -27.58 -0.67
C GLU A 45 -3.10 -27.63 -1.96
N ALA A 46 -4.18 -26.84 -2.03
CA ALA A 46 -4.97 -26.71 -3.24
C ALA A 46 -4.19 -26.03 -4.38
N THR A 47 -3.47 -24.95 -4.08
CA THR A 47 -2.60 -24.27 -5.04
C THR A 47 -1.43 -25.14 -5.46
N ALA A 48 -0.80 -25.84 -4.51
CA ALA A 48 0.30 -26.75 -4.79
C ALA A 48 -0.12 -27.98 -5.60
N GLY A 49 -1.38 -28.39 -5.54
CA GLY A 49 -1.87 -29.61 -6.17
C GLY A 49 -1.48 -30.89 -5.43
N PHE A 50 -0.84 -30.79 -4.25
CA PHE A 50 -0.47 -31.93 -3.40
C PHE A 50 -0.47 -31.55 -1.91
N ALA A 51 -0.56 -32.57 -1.05
CA ALA A 51 -0.55 -32.38 0.40
C ALA A 51 0.85 -32.10 0.93
N MET A 52 1.00 -31.12 1.82
CA MET A 52 2.28 -30.78 2.42
C MET A 52 2.76 -31.90 3.37
N PRO A 53 4.07 -32.02 3.65
CA PRO A 53 4.59 -33.09 4.49
C PRO A 53 4.01 -33.04 5.90
N SER A 54 3.67 -34.19 6.48
CA SER A 54 2.93 -34.27 7.75
C SER A 54 3.59 -33.53 8.91
N ALA A 55 4.93 -33.54 8.97
CA ALA A 55 5.69 -32.83 10.00
C ALA A 55 5.49 -31.30 9.91
N PHE A 56 5.50 -30.74 8.71
CA PHE A 56 5.27 -29.31 8.48
C PHE A 56 3.81 -28.92 8.72
N ARG A 57 2.86 -29.76 8.30
CA ARG A 57 1.43 -29.57 8.59
C ARG A 57 1.17 -29.49 10.09
N GLU A 58 1.73 -30.41 10.87
CA GLU A 58 1.58 -30.38 12.33
C GLU A 58 2.26 -29.15 12.94
N PHE A 59 3.47 -28.82 12.47
CA PHE A 59 4.22 -27.65 12.93
C PHE A 59 3.43 -26.35 12.73
N TRP A 60 2.89 -26.13 11.53
CA TRP A 60 2.13 -24.92 11.19
C TRP A 60 0.77 -24.87 11.87
N LEU A 61 0.02 -25.97 11.93
CA LEU A 61 -1.29 -25.96 12.61
C LEU A 61 -1.17 -25.76 14.12
N LYS A 62 -0.06 -26.19 14.72
CA LYS A 62 0.17 -26.07 16.16
C LYS A 62 0.76 -24.72 16.57
N GLY A 63 1.64 -24.15 15.75
CA GLY A 63 2.41 -22.96 16.11
C GLY A 63 2.44 -21.86 15.06
N GLY A 64 1.84 -22.04 13.89
CA GLY A 64 1.89 -21.08 12.79
C GLY A 64 3.15 -21.18 11.92
N ALA A 65 3.14 -20.44 10.82
CA ALA A 65 4.31 -20.18 9.98
C ALA A 65 5.32 -19.40 10.83
N ALA A 66 6.59 -19.79 10.77
CA ALA A 66 7.59 -19.35 11.73
C ALA A 66 8.72 -18.61 11.03
N TYR A 67 9.16 -17.54 11.66
CA TYR A 67 10.25 -16.70 11.22
C TYR A 67 11.14 -16.39 12.43
N TRP A 68 12.44 -16.56 12.27
CA TRP A 68 13.42 -16.25 13.31
C TRP A 68 14.60 -15.53 12.68
N GLU A 69 15.01 -14.40 13.23
CA GLU A 69 16.12 -13.61 12.68
C GLU A 69 17.01 -12.98 13.76
N ASP A 70 18.32 -13.01 13.52
CA ASP A 70 19.33 -12.19 14.18
C ASP A 70 20.33 -11.64 13.13
N GLU A 71 21.28 -10.80 13.54
CA GLU A 71 22.28 -10.16 12.68
C GLU A 71 23.05 -11.11 11.74
N GLN A 72 23.15 -12.41 12.08
CA GLN A 72 23.95 -13.39 11.32
C GLN A 72 23.13 -14.54 10.71
N LEU A 73 21.90 -14.76 11.17
CA LEU A 73 21.12 -15.95 10.85
C LEU A 73 19.63 -15.59 10.69
N THR A 74 19.06 -15.98 9.55
CA THR A 74 17.62 -15.95 9.32
C THR A 74 17.14 -17.39 9.07
N CYS A 75 16.14 -17.85 9.82
CA CYS A 75 15.49 -19.14 9.65
C CYS A 75 14.00 -18.93 9.46
N LEU A 76 13.41 -19.62 8.50
CA LEU A 76 11.99 -19.47 8.21
C LEU A 76 11.36 -20.78 7.76
N SER A 77 10.07 -20.91 8.06
CA SER A 77 9.22 -21.99 7.58
C SER A 77 7.90 -21.40 7.11
N TYR A 78 7.64 -21.58 5.82
CA TYR A 78 6.57 -20.90 5.09
C TYR A 78 5.29 -21.74 5.02
N CYS A 79 4.17 -21.12 5.38
CA CYS A 79 2.84 -21.60 5.03
C CYS A 79 1.98 -20.40 4.65
N TYR A 80 0.95 -20.60 3.83
CA TYR A 80 -0.03 -19.55 3.61
C TYR A 80 -0.64 -19.11 4.93
N THR A 81 -0.97 -17.82 4.99
CA THR A 81 -1.68 -17.19 6.10
C THR A 81 -2.76 -16.28 5.52
N ASP A 82 -3.59 -15.68 6.35
CA ASP A 82 -4.58 -14.68 5.91
C ASP A 82 -3.93 -13.41 5.28
N TYR A 83 -2.64 -13.18 5.52
CA TYR A 83 -1.88 -11.99 5.08
C TYR A 83 -0.87 -12.27 3.98
N SER A 84 -0.58 -13.54 3.69
CA SER A 84 0.45 -13.94 2.73
C SER A 84 0.05 -15.24 2.06
N SER A 85 -0.17 -15.17 0.75
CA SER A 85 -0.49 -16.30 -0.13
C SER A 85 0.40 -16.34 -1.37
N ALA A 86 1.57 -15.71 -1.32
CA ALA A 86 2.49 -15.69 -2.46
C ALA A 86 2.92 -17.12 -2.82
N ASP A 87 2.87 -17.45 -4.11
CA ASP A 87 3.29 -18.74 -4.65
C ASP A 87 4.75 -19.05 -4.29
N ASN A 88 4.96 -20.03 -3.41
CA ASN A 88 6.28 -20.39 -2.90
C ASN A 88 6.92 -21.55 -3.66
N THR A 89 6.74 -21.58 -4.99
CA THR A 89 7.39 -22.60 -5.81
C THR A 89 8.89 -22.38 -5.81
N LEU A 90 9.65 -23.47 -5.98
CA LEU A 90 11.09 -23.40 -6.04
C LEU A 90 11.53 -22.52 -7.20
N TYR A 91 10.86 -22.62 -8.35
CA TYR A 91 11.14 -21.75 -9.50
C TYR A 91 11.04 -20.27 -9.14
N ARG A 92 9.89 -19.82 -8.59
CA ARG A 92 9.64 -18.40 -8.29
C ARG A 92 10.69 -17.84 -7.31
N MET A 93 11.04 -18.61 -6.28
CA MET A 93 12.06 -18.19 -5.32
C MET A 93 13.44 -18.02 -5.96
N LEU A 94 13.87 -19.00 -6.78
CA LEU A 94 15.18 -18.95 -7.44
C LEU A 94 15.21 -17.82 -8.48
N ALA A 95 14.15 -17.69 -9.28
CA ALA A 95 14.02 -16.65 -10.31
C ALA A 95 14.07 -15.25 -9.70
N THR A 96 13.27 -14.99 -8.65
CA THR A 96 13.26 -13.70 -7.94
C THR A 96 14.64 -13.39 -7.35
N SER A 97 15.30 -14.39 -6.77
CA SER A 97 16.63 -14.21 -6.18
C SER A 97 17.71 -13.91 -7.22
N LEU A 98 17.57 -14.42 -8.46
CA LEU A 98 18.48 -14.13 -9.56
C LEU A 98 18.16 -12.80 -10.26
N LEU A 99 16.90 -12.37 -10.30
CA LEU A 99 16.48 -11.09 -10.87
C LEU A 99 17.24 -9.92 -10.22
N PHE A 100 17.31 -9.89 -8.88
CA PHE A 100 18.06 -8.86 -8.15
C PHE A 100 19.56 -8.82 -8.47
N SER A 101 20.08 -9.86 -9.13
CA SER A 101 21.47 -9.92 -9.61
C SER A 101 21.64 -9.68 -11.10
N GLY A 102 20.55 -9.50 -11.85
CA GLY A 102 20.57 -9.34 -13.31
C GLY A 102 21.09 -10.58 -14.07
N ARG A 103 21.14 -11.75 -13.42
CA ARG A 103 21.73 -12.99 -13.97
C ARG A 103 20.64 -13.93 -14.50
N LYS A 104 20.79 -14.37 -15.76
CA LYS A 104 19.98 -15.44 -16.35
C LYS A 104 20.50 -16.82 -15.95
N SER A 105 19.61 -17.82 -15.85
CA SER A 105 19.96 -19.21 -15.53
C SER A 105 19.24 -20.16 -16.49
N GLU A 106 20.01 -20.80 -17.36
CA GLU A 106 19.58 -21.84 -18.29
C GLU A 106 19.02 -23.05 -17.52
N PHE A 107 19.59 -23.35 -16.35
CA PHE A 107 19.08 -24.39 -15.45
C PHE A 107 17.62 -24.15 -15.03
N LEU A 108 17.27 -22.92 -14.65
CA LEU A 108 15.88 -22.60 -14.25
C LEU A 108 14.91 -22.80 -15.40
N GLU A 109 15.26 -22.36 -16.60
CA GLU A 109 14.39 -22.48 -17.78
C GLU A 109 14.23 -23.93 -18.24
N GLN A 110 15.32 -24.69 -18.33
CA GLN A 110 15.26 -26.11 -18.73
C GLN A 110 14.46 -26.96 -17.73
N GLU A 111 14.50 -26.61 -16.44
CA GLU A 111 13.83 -27.35 -15.38
C GLU A 111 12.53 -26.68 -14.90
N LYS A 112 12.03 -25.67 -15.61
CA LYS A 112 10.94 -24.78 -15.17
C LYS A 112 9.75 -25.53 -14.58
N ARG A 113 9.18 -26.49 -15.32
CA ARG A 113 8.03 -27.29 -14.86
C ARG A 113 8.33 -28.13 -13.62
N LEU A 114 9.53 -28.72 -13.53
CA LEU A 114 9.95 -29.49 -12.37
C LEU A 114 10.11 -28.59 -11.13
N LEU A 115 10.70 -27.42 -11.31
CA LEU A 115 10.88 -26.44 -10.25
C LEU A 115 9.55 -25.81 -9.80
N TYR A 116 8.58 -25.64 -10.69
CA TYR A 116 7.20 -25.25 -10.33
C TYR A 116 6.45 -26.36 -9.59
N ALA A 117 6.75 -27.62 -9.87
CA ALA A 117 6.18 -28.77 -9.16
C ALA A 117 6.73 -28.95 -7.73
N CYS A 118 7.74 -28.17 -7.34
CA CYS A 118 8.39 -28.25 -6.04
C CYS A 118 8.14 -26.99 -5.22
N TRP A 119 7.85 -27.13 -3.93
CA TRP A 119 7.42 -26.03 -3.05
C TRP A 119 8.38 -25.84 -1.89
N ILE A 120 8.75 -24.60 -1.60
CA ILE A 120 9.63 -24.28 -0.48
C ILE A 120 8.82 -24.25 0.81
N VAL A 121 9.21 -25.09 1.76
CA VAL A 121 8.58 -25.20 3.08
C VAL A 121 9.45 -24.60 4.20
N GLY A 122 10.70 -24.27 3.89
CA GLY A 122 11.59 -23.52 4.77
C GLY A 122 12.92 -23.14 4.14
N MET A 123 13.65 -22.25 4.81
CA MET A 123 14.93 -21.73 4.37
C MET A 123 15.79 -21.32 5.57
N ILE A 124 17.11 -21.47 5.42
CA ILE A 124 18.12 -20.93 6.32
C ILE A 124 19.03 -20.00 5.52
N LYS A 125 19.30 -18.82 6.06
CA LYS A 125 20.24 -17.83 5.53
C LYS A 125 21.30 -17.54 6.60
N GLU A 126 22.56 -17.81 6.28
CA GLU A 126 23.72 -17.57 7.14
C GLU A 126 24.76 -16.76 6.35
N GLY A 127 24.73 -15.43 6.50
CA GLY A 127 25.48 -14.52 5.63
C GLY A 127 25.12 -14.74 4.15
N ASP A 128 26.09 -15.17 3.35
CA ASP A 128 25.92 -15.50 1.93
C ASP A 128 25.35 -16.90 1.68
N LYS A 129 25.41 -17.80 2.67
CA LYS A 129 24.97 -19.18 2.51
C LYS A 129 23.45 -19.29 2.54
N ARG A 130 22.91 -20.23 1.78
CA ARG A 130 21.48 -20.56 1.76
C ARG A 130 21.29 -22.07 1.84
N THR A 131 20.36 -22.49 2.69
CA THR A 131 19.84 -23.86 2.70
C THR A 131 18.34 -23.81 2.44
N PHE A 132 17.87 -24.56 1.45
CA PHE A 132 16.46 -24.65 1.08
C PHE A 132 15.88 -25.99 1.51
N PHE A 133 14.67 -25.97 2.05
CA PHE A 133 13.85 -27.15 2.35
C PHE A 133 12.68 -27.17 1.38
N VAL A 134 12.66 -28.16 0.50
CA VAL A 134 11.76 -28.20 -0.65
C VAL A 134 10.92 -29.47 -0.62
N SER A 135 9.60 -29.33 -0.63
CA SER A 135 8.65 -30.44 -0.73
C SER A 135 8.28 -30.74 -2.17
N ASP A 136 8.09 -32.02 -2.49
CA ASP A 136 7.51 -32.47 -3.76
C ASP A 136 6.17 -33.19 -3.57
N ALA A 137 5.47 -33.47 -4.69
CA ALA A 137 4.20 -34.19 -4.71
C ALA A 137 4.30 -35.68 -4.31
N LEU A 138 5.51 -36.25 -4.21
CA LEU A 138 5.74 -37.59 -3.68
C LEU A 138 5.82 -37.59 -2.15
N GLY A 139 5.70 -36.42 -1.52
CA GLY A 139 5.79 -36.22 -0.07
C GLY A 139 7.22 -36.27 0.46
N LYS A 140 8.23 -36.14 -0.40
CA LYS A 140 9.64 -36.03 0.03
C LYS A 140 10.00 -34.58 0.32
N VAL A 141 10.91 -34.40 1.28
CA VAL A 141 11.54 -33.11 1.57
C VAL A 141 13.01 -33.21 1.18
N HIS A 142 13.41 -32.38 0.24
CA HIS A 142 14.76 -32.24 -0.27
C HIS A 142 15.45 -31.08 0.43
N ILE A 143 16.74 -31.24 0.72
CA ILE A 143 17.58 -30.20 1.32
C ILE A 143 18.65 -29.85 0.29
N ALA A 144 18.72 -28.57 -0.08
CA ALA A 144 19.70 -28.04 -1.02
C ALA A 144 20.55 -26.97 -0.34
N HIS A 145 21.87 -27.09 -0.44
CA HIS A 145 22.83 -26.17 0.18
C HIS A 145 23.59 -25.38 -0.88
N ILE A 146 23.70 -24.07 -0.64
CA ILE A 146 24.45 -23.14 -1.46
C ILE A 146 25.41 -22.38 -0.53
N ASP A 147 26.70 -22.62 -0.70
CA ASP A 147 27.76 -22.18 0.23
C ASP A 147 28.38 -20.82 -0.11
N LYS A 148 27.85 -20.09 -1.09
CA LYS A 148 28.36 -18.80 -1.57
C LYS A 148 27.22 -17.84 -1.88
N ASN A 149 27.56 -16.58 -2.16
CA ASN A 149 26.57 -15.58 -2.52
C ASN A 149 25.75 -16.06 -3.72
N PHE A 150 24.43 -16.09 -3.55
CA PHE A 150 23.49 -16.67 -4.50
C PHE A 150 23.58 -16.04 -5.91
N SER A 151 23.94 -14.75 -6.00
CA SER A 151 24.17 -14.04 -7.28
C SER A 151 25.36 -14.56 -8.09
N GLN A 152 26.28 -15.30 -7.46
CA GLN A 152 27.55 -15.78 -8.03
C GLN A 152 27.58 -17.29 -8.26
N VAL A 153 26.46 -18.00 -8.03
CA VAL A 153 26.36 -19.45 -8.20
C VAL A 153 26.22 -19.76 -9.68
N SER A 154 27.00 -20.70 -10.22
CA SER A 154 26.84 -21.12 -11.63
C SER A 154 25.67 -22.10 -11.80
N ASP A 155 25.22 -22.31 -13.05
CA ASP A 155 24.15 -23.28 -13.32
C ASP A 155 24.57 -24.72 -13.02
N GLU A 156 25.84 -25.06 -13.22
CA GLU A 156 26.38 -26.36 -12.83
C GLU A 156 26.31 -26.58 -11.31
N GLU A 157 26.54 -25.51 -10.54
CA GLU A 157 26.44 -25.55 -9.08
C GLU A 157 24.98 -25.60 -8.61
N LEU A 158 24.06 -24.91 -9.29
CA LEU A 158 22.62 -25.05 -9.03
C LEU A 158 22.14 -26.48 -9.33
N ARG A 159 22.54 -27.07 -10.46
CA ARG A 159 22.24 -28.48 -10.79
C ARG A 159 22.78 -29.43 -9.73
N THR A 160 23.98 -29.17 -9.23
CA THR A 160 24.58 -29.97 -8.15
C THR A 160 23.80 -29.82 -6.85
N ALA A 161 23.46 -28.59 -6.45
CA ALA A 161 22.72 -28.31 -5.22
C ALA A 161 21.32 -28.92 -5.21
N PHE A 162 20.64 -28.94 -6.36
CA PHE A 162 19.27 -29.45 -6.52
C PHE A 162 19.21 -30.86 -7.14
N ALA A 163 20.32 -31.61 -7.17
CA ALA A 163 20.39 -32.94 -7.79
C ALA A 163 19.34 -33.93 -7.27
N SER A 164 19.04 -33.89 -5.97
CA SER A 164 18.03 -34.75 -5.33
C SER A 164 16.61 -34.55 -5.87
N ILE A 165 16.28 -33.32 -6.27
CA ILE A 165 15.01 -32.98 -6.94
C ILE A 165 15.04 -33.43 -8.40
N LEU A 166 16.17 -33.22 -9.09
CA LEU A 166 16.34 -33.67 -10.48
C LEU A 166 16.17 -35.18 -10.64
N GLU A 167 16.62 -35.97 -9.66
CA GLU A 167 16.40 -37.42 -9.61
C GLU A 167 14.93 -37.83 -9.54
N GLN A 168 14.02 -36.92 -9.15
CA GLN A 168 12.57 -37.20 -9.09
C GLN A 168 11.84 -36.87 -10.39
N ARG A 169 12.51 -36.34 -11.42
CA ARG A 169 11.88 -35.89 -12.68
C ARG A 169 10.95 -36.94 -13.28
N ASP A 170 11.43 -38.16 -13.46
CA ASP A 170 10.64 -39.23 -14.07
C ASP A 170 9.47 -39.66 -13.19
N ALA A 171 9.64 -39.65 -11.87
CA ALA A 171 8.59 -40.01 -10.92
C ALA A 171 7.51 -38.92 -10.79
N LEU A 172 7.86 -37.65 -11.06
CA LEU A 172 6.94 -36.51 -11.06
C LEU A 172 6.36 -36.20 -12.43
N ALA A 173 6.71 -36.95 -13.48
CA ALA A 173 6.34 -36.67 -14.87
C ALA A 173 4.83 -36.41 -15.04
N ASP A 174 3.98 -37.31 -14.54
CA ASP A 174 2.52 -37.17 -14.62
C ASP A 174 2.03 -35.91 -13.87
N PHE A 175 2.58 -35.62 -12.70
CA PHE A 175 2.20 -34.45 -11.91
C PHE A 175 2.63 -33.13 -12.57
N MET A 176 3.83 -33.08 -13.15
CA MET A 176 4.32 -31.92 -13.89
C MET A 176 3.42 -31.55 -15.08
N THR A 177 2.70 -32.50 -15.67
CA THR A 177 1.72 -32.20 -16.73
C THR A 177 0.48 -31.46 -16.22
N THR A 178 0.17 -31.56 -14.93
CA THR A 178 -0.96 -30.86 -14.32
C THR A 178 -0.62 -29.44 -13.86
N ILE A 179 0.67 -29.09 -13.82
CA ILE A 179 1.14 -27.75 -13.47
C ILE A 179 0.76 -26.79 -14.60
N GLN A 180 -0.09 -25.83 -14.26
CA GLN A 180 -0.31 -24.63 -15.05
C GLN A 180 0.85 -23.68 -14.76
N LEU A 181 1.62 -23.36 -15.81
CA LEU A 181 2.60 -22.28 -15.72
C LEU A 181 1.83 -20.96 -15.81
N PRO A 182 2.24 -19.92 -15.07
CA PRO A 182 1.63 -18.60 -15.20
C PRO A 182 1.74 -18.10 -16.64
N ASP A 183 0.70 -17.38 -17.10
CA ASP A 183 0.72 -16.68 -18.39
C ASP A 183 1.85 -15.63 -18.36
N GLU A 184 2.55 -15.45 -19.47
CA GLU A 184 3.73 -14.56 -19.52
C GLU A 184 3.39 -13.07 -19.41
N ASP A 185 2.10 -12.75 -19.46
CA ASP A 185 1.50 -11.43 -19.27
C ASP A 185 0.91 -11.22 -17.86
N ASP A 186 1.18 -12.13 -16.90
CA ASP A 186 0.70 -12.00 -15.52
C ASP A 186 1.58 -11.01 -14.72
N ASP A 187 1.01 -9.82 -14.43
CA ASP A 187 1.65 -8.65 -13.78
C ASP A 187 2.26 -8.93 -12.38
N ASP A 188 2.00 -10.10 -11.77
CA ASP A 188 2.54 -10.53 -10.47
C ASP A 188 3.98 -11.11 -10.56
N PHE A 189 4.67 -10.97 -11.71
CA PHE A 189 6.00 -11.51 -11.95
C PHE A 189 7.11 -10.43 -12.02
N PRO A 190 8.26 -10.63 -11.37
CA PRO A 190 9.48 -9.89 -11.70
C PRO A 190 10.02 -10.38 -13.06
N VAL A 191 9.67 -9.69 -14.15
CA VAL A 191 10.07 -10.08 -15.52
C VAL A 191 11.58 -9.93 -15.69
N SER A 192 12.30 -11.05 -15.74
CA SER A 192 13.51 -11.13 -16.58
C SER A 192 13.01 -11.33 -18.00
N ARG A 193 13.17 -10.33 -18.87
CA ARG A 193 12.90 -10.44 -20.32
C ARG A 193 13.35 -11.82 -20.83
N ARG A 194 12.38 -12.54 -21.42
CA ARG A 194 12.59 -13.72 -22.25
C ARG A 194 13.75 -13.45 -23.22
N ILE A 195 14.62 -14.43 -23.36
CA ILE A 195 15.33 -14.69 -24.63
C ILE A 195 14.77 -16.04 -25.04
N VAL A 196 14.11 -16.06 -26.20
CA VAL A 196 13.54 -17.25 -26.82
C VAL A 196 14.66 -17.94 -27.63
N ASP A 197 14.43 -19.16 -28.10
CA ASP A 197 15.40 -19.96 -28.83
C ASP A 197 15.76 -19.32 -30.20
N GLU A 198 17.04 -19.39 -30.61
CA GLU A 198 17.62 -18.75 -31.83
C GLU A 198 16.95 -19.12 -33.18
N GLU A 199 15.95 -19.99 -33.23
CA GLU A 199 15.14 -20.28 -34.44
C GLU A 199 13.73 -19.66 -34.39
N GLU A 200 13.20 -19.30 -33.22
CA GLU A 200 11.96 -18.51 -33.04
C GLU A 200 12.27 -17.00 -32.91
N ASP A 201 13.49 -16.64 -32.44
CA ASP A 201 13.97 -15.24 -32.38
C ASP A 201 14.03 -14.56 -33.76
N GLU A 202 14.34 -15.27 -34.86
CA GLU A 202 14.28 -14.65 -36.19
C GLU A 202 12.84 -14.31 -36.60
N GLU A 203 11.83 -15.11 -36.22
CA GLU A 203 10.42 -14.84 -36.53
C GLU A 203 9.81 -13.79 -35.58
N GLU A 204 10.15 -13.79 -34.29
CA GLU A 204 9.69 -12.79 -33.30
C GLU A 204 10.42 -11.42 -33.44
N GLU A 205 11.74 -11.37 -33.69
CA GLU A 205 12.44 -10.11 -34.02
C GLU A 205 11.93 -9.56 -35.36
N ASP A 206 11.69 -10.41 -36.37
CA ASP A 206 11.08 -9.97 -37.63
C ASP A 206 9.66 -9.41 -37.39
N GLU A 207 8.83 -10.04 -36.55
CA GLU A 207 7.49 -9.54 -36.22
C GLU A 207 7.51 -8.23 -35.41
N GLU A 208 8.41 -8.08 -34.44
CA GLU A 208 8.61 -6.83 -33.67
C GLU A 208 9.12 -5.70 -34.56
N ASP A 209 10.12 -5.95 -35.41
CA ASP A 209 10.65 -4.96 -36.35
C ASP A 209 9.61 -4.59 -37.42
N LEU A 210 8.78 -5.55 -37.86
CA LEU A 210 7.66 -5.28 -38.78
C LEU A 210 6.58 -4.43 -38.10
N ALA A 211 6.22 -4.71 -36.85
CA ALA A 211 5.23 -3.94 -36.09
C ALA A 211 5.72 -2.51 -35.85
N LYS A 212 6.97 -2.36 -35.40
CA LYS A 212 7.66 -1.08 -35.25
C LYS A 212 7.67 -0.32 -36.57
N GLN A 213 8.19 -0.88 -37.65
CA GLN A 213 8.30 -0.20 -38.93
C GLN A 213 6.92 0.17 -39.51
N ALA A 214 5.93 -0.73 -39.40
CA ALA A 214 4.57 -0.44 -39.83
C ALA A 214 3.95 0.72 -39.03
N PHE A 215 4.23 0.81 -37.73
CA PHE A 215 3.80 1.93 -36.91
C PHE A 215 4.47 3.25 -37.34
N LEU A 216 5.80 3.24 -37.51
CA LEU A 216 6.55 4.42 -37.95
C LEU A 216 6.05 4.92 -39.31
N ASP A 217 5.89 4.03 -40.28
CA ASP A 217 5.42 4.36 -41.63
C ASP A 217 3.99 4.90 -41.62
N LYS A 218 3.09 4.24 -40.86
CA LYS A 218 1.68 4.64 -40.75
C LYS A 218 1.54 6.05 -40.16
N HIS A 219 2.37 6.38 -39.18
CA HIS A 219 2.30 7.63 -38.43
C HIS A 219 3.32 8.69 -38.87
N GLN A 220 4.10 8.40 -39.93
CA GLN A 220 5.13 9.29 -40.48
C GLN A 220 6.13 9.74 -39.41
N LEU A 221 6.55 8.81 -38.56
CA LEU A 221 7.57 9.05 -37.54
C LEU A 221 8.95 8.80 -38.13
N GLU A 222 9.82 9.79 -38.00
CA GLU A 222 11.22 9.71 -38.41
C GLU A 222 12.11 9.50 -37.19
N GLU A 223 12.99 8.49 -37.23
CA GLU A 223 14.04 8.34 -36.23
C GLU A 223 15.17 9.33 -36.55
N LEU A 224 15.48 10.23 -35.60
CA LEU A 224 16.47 11.30 -35.78
C LEU A 224 17.46 11.33 -34.62
N THR A 225 18.63 11.92 -34.86
CA THR A 225 19.50 12.35 -33.77
C THR A 225 18.92 13.58 -33.07
N TYR A 226 19.31 13.82 -31.82
CA TYR A 226 18.86 14.99 -31.08
C TYR A 226 19.31 16.31 -31.74
N GLU A 227 20.52 16.37 -32.32
CA GLU A 227 21.00 17.53 -33.08
C GLU A 227 20.10 17.84 -34.28
N GLU A 228 19.70 16.84 -35.06
CA GLU A 228 18.76 17.01 -36.19
C GLU A 228 17.39 17.49 -35.72
N VAL A 229 16.90 17.01 -34.57
CA VAL A 229 15.66 17.51 -33.97
C VAL A 229 15.77 19.01 -33.67
N LEU A 230 16.84 19.45 -33.01
CA LEU A 230 17.07 20.87 -32.70
C LEU A 230 17.15 21.72 -33.96
N GLU A 231 17.86 21.28 -34.99
CA GLU A 231 17.95 21.98 -36.28
C GLU A 231 16.57 22.14 -36.95
N ARG A 232 15.75 21.07 -36.99
CA ARG A 232 14.40 21.11 -37.57
C ARG A 232 13.43 21.98 -36.78
N MET A 233 13.60 22.04 -35.47
CA MET A 233 12.80 22.86 -34.57
C MET A 233 13.28 24.33 -34.56
N GLY A 234 14.53 24.58 -34.96
CA GLY A 234 15.15 25.90 -34.87
C GLY A 234 15.36 26.36 -33.43
N LEU A 235 15.70 25.42 -32.53
CA LEU A 235 15.85 25.63 -31.10
C LEU A 235 17.26 25.24 -30.66
N GLU A 236 17.74 25.83 -29.57
CA GLU A 236 19.01 25.44 -28.92
C GLU A 236 18.79 24.33 -27.87
N GLN A 237 17.57 24.20 -27.35
CA GLN A 237 17.13 23.20 -26.37
C GLN A 237 15.59 23.09 -26.40
N LEU A 238 15.01 21.95 -25.99
CA LEU A 238 13.55 21.76 -25.95
C LEU A 238 12.98 22.17 -24.58
N PHE A 239 13.66 21.80 -23.49
CA PHE A 239 13.23 22.01 -22.11
C PHE A 239 13.95 23.23 -21.50
N ASP A 240 13.22 24.32 -21.30
CA ASP A 240 13.76 25.65 -20.96
C ASP A 240 14.18 25.82 -19.49
N TYR A 241 13.92 24.83 -18.65
CA TYR A 241 14.27 24.82 -17.23
C TYR A 241 15.62 24.13 -16.92
N TRP A 242 16.33 23.63 -17.93
CA TRP A 242 17.64 22.97 -17.75
C TRP A 242 18.70 23.87 -17.08
N ASN A 243 18.60 25.19 -17.23
CA ASN A 243 19.62 26.15 -16.80
C ASN A 243 19.59 26.53 -15.30
N GLY A 244 19.06 25.66 -14.43
CA GLY A 244 19.26 25.74 -12.97
C GLY A 244 18.52 26.87 -12.23
N GLU A 245 17.52 27.52 -12.84
CA GLU A 245 16.64 28.47 -12.13
C GLU A 245 15.44 27.79 -11.46
N SER A 246 15.19 26.51 -11.74
CA SER A 246 14.10 25.73 -11.16
C SER A 246 14.58 24.99 -9.90
N GLY A 247 13.85 25.08 -8.79
CA GLY A 247 14.11 24.33 -7.55
C GLY A 247 13.78 22.83 -7.66
N VAL A 248 14.09 22.23 -8.81
CA VAL A 248 13.75 20.88 -9.24
C VAL A 248 14.91 19.96 -8.90
N SER A 249 14.63 18.80 -8.30
CA SER A 249 15.62 17.78 -8.00
C SER A 249 15.42 16.64 -8.98
N ILE A 250 16.22 16.61 -10.05
CA ILE A 250 16.35 15.40 -10.87
C ILE A 250 17.81 15.00 -10.78
N MET A 251 18.07 14.00 -9.93
CA MET A 251 19.40 13.47 -9.62
C MET A 251 20.18 13.05 -10.89
N SER A 252 19.51 12.80 -12.02
CA SER A 252 20.16 12.46 -13.29
C SER A 252 20.56 13.67 -14.15
N LEU A 253 19.87 14.81 -14.09
CA LEU A 253 20.22 15.98 -14.93
C LEU A 253 21.45 16.71 -14.40
N ASP A 254 21.68 16.69 -13.09
CA ASP A 254 22.85 17.30 -12.44
C ASP A 254 24.20 16.71 -12.92
N ASN A 255 24.17 15.53 -13.57
CA ASN A 255 25.36 14.89 -14.13
C ASN A 255 25.74 15.40 -15.53
N TYR A 256 24.92 16.23 -16.16
CA TYR A 256 25.09 16.70 -17.53
C TYR A 256 25.18 18.23 -17.59
N GLU A 257 26.11 18.76 -18.40
CA GLU A 257 26.37 20.21 -18.48
C GLU A 257 25.25 20.98 -19.19
N ASP A 258 24.57 20.34 -20.15
CA ASP A 258 23.47 20.89 -20.93
C ASP A 258 22.51 19.80 -21.44
N GLU A 259 21.32 20.21 -21.92
CA GLU A 259 20.28 19.30 -22.43
C GLU A 259 20.75 18.48 -23.66
N PRO A 260 21.47 19.05 -24.65
CA PRO A 260 22.03 18.26 -25.74
C PRO A 260 22.94 17.12 -25.27
N SER A 261 23.85 17.37 -24.34
CA SER A 261 24.75 16.35 -23.78
C SER A 261 23.98 15.20 -23.13
N TYR A 262 22.81 15.47 -22.55
CA TYR A 262 21.96 14.44 -21.98
C TYR A 262 21.35 13.54 -23.06
N PHE A 263 20.75 14.13 -24.09
CA PHE A 263 20.11 13.37 -25.16
C PHE A 263 21.08 12.72 -26.15
N GLU A 264 22.38 13.08 -26.13
CA GLU A 264 23.43 12.39 -26.89
C GLU A 264 23.58 10.92 -26.49
N ASP A 265 23.32 10.57 -25.23
CA ASP A 265 23.38 9.18 -24.74
C ASP A 265 22.17 8.33 -25.18
N TYR A 266 21.16 8.93 -25.81
CA TYR A 266 19.92 8.28 -26.21
C TYR A 266 19.80 8.21 -27.73
N SER A 267 19.48 7.02 -28.24
CA SER A 267 19.45 6.76 -29.68
C SER A 267 18.04 6.60 -30.25
N ARG A 268 17.00 6.56 -29.41
CA ARG A 268 15.62 6.20 -29.83
C ARG A 268 14.70 7.42 -29.85
N ILE A 269 15.05 8.41 -30.66
CA ILE A 269 14.34 9.70 -30.73
C ILE A 269 13.50 9.74 -32.00
N TYR A 270 12.20 9.95 -31.86
CA TYR A 270 11.25 9.95 -32.97
C TYR A 270 10.60 11.32 -33.14
N TYR A 271 10.50 11.75 -34.40
CA TYR A 271 10.02 13.06 -34.80
C TYR A 271 8.83 12.96 -35.74
N CYS A 272 7.78 13.76 -35.49
CA CYS A 272 6.62 13.90 -36.34
C CYS A 272 6.44 15.37 -36.77
N ASP A 273 6.49 15.66 -38.08
CA ASP A 273 6.12 16.98 -38.64
C ASP A 273 4.63 17.04 -38.97
N GLY A 274 3.80 17.22 -37.93
CA GLY A 274 2.35 17.28 -38.05
C GLY A 274 1.62 16.82 -36.79
N ASP A 275 0.33 16.53 -36.95
CA ASP A 275 -0.50 15.99 -35.88
C ASP A 275 -0.30 14.47 -35.77
N LEU A 276 -0.01 13.99 -34.55
CA LEU A 276 0.14 12.58 -34.23
C LEU A 276 -1.07 12.09 -33.44
N ASP A 277 -1.87 11.23 -34.07
CA ASP A 277 -3.04 10.60 -33.46
C ASP A 277 -2.86 9.08 -33.42
N ILE A 278 -2.71 8.53 -32.22
CA ILE A 278 -2.35 7.13 -31.96
C ILE A 278 -3.23 6.51 -30.88
N ASP A 279 -3.38 5.19 -30.98
CA ASP A 279 -4.13 4.43 -29.97
C ASP A 279 -3.26 4.21 -28.73
N SER A 280 -2.04 3.68 -28.88
CA SER A 280 -1.07 3.50 -27.80
C SER A 280 0.36 3.76 -28.27
N LEU A 281 1.25 4.07 -27.32
CA LEU A 281 2.71 4.08 -27.50
C LEU A 281 3.35 2.75 -27.11
N ASP A 282 2.58 1.82 -26.53
CA ASP A 282 3.01 0.46 -26.22
C ASP A 282 2.92 -0.40 -27.48
N ILE A 283 3.97 -0.35 -28.29
CA ILE A 283 4.08 -1.09 -29.54
C ILE A 283 5.27 -2.06 -29.40
N PRO A 284 5.10 -3.36 -29.68
CA PRO A 284 6.21 -4.32 -29.65
C PRO A 284 7.41 -3.85 -30.49
N GLY A 285 8.61 -4.00 -29.94
CA GLY A 285 9.86 -3.51 -30.57
C GLY A 285 10.08 -1.99 -30.57
N LEU A 286 9.06 -1.17 -30.26
CA LEU A 286 9.17 0.29 -30.24
C LEU A 286 9.50 0.80 -28.84
N TYR A 287 10.78 1.09 -28.64
CA TYR A 287 11.24 1.81 -27.45
C TYR A 287 11.48 3.27 -27.81
N ILE A 288 10.90 4.20 -27.06
CA ILE A 288 10.98 5.64 -27.34
C ILE A 288 11.69 6.33 -26.18
N ASP A 289 12.84 6.92 -26.47
CA ASP A 289 13.52 7.79 -25.53
C ASP A 289 12.92 9.20 -25.53
N LEU A 290 12.67 9.75 -26.72
CA LEU A 290 12.06 11.07 -26.86
C LEU A 290 11.13 11.10 -28.08
N LEU A 291 9.89 11.54 -27.85
CA LEU A 291 8.91 11.80 -28.91
C LEU A 291 8.74 13.31 -29.13
N VAL A 292 9.08 13.80 -30.31
CA VAL A 292 8.91 15.20 -30.69
C VAL A 292 7.81 15.34 -31.73
N VAL A 293 6.76 16.09 -31.40
CA VAL A 293 5.59 16.31 -32.28
C VAL A 293 5.47 17.80 -32.60
N LYS A 294 5.74 18.15 -33.85
CA LYS A 294 5.54 19.50 -34.37
C LYS A 294 4.09 19.69 -34.85
N GLY A 295 3.17 19.48 -33.93
CA GLY A 295 1.73 19.59 -34.11
C GLY A 295 1.01 19.18 -32.83
N ASN A 296 -0.20 18.62 -32.96
CA ASN A 296 -0.96 18.10 -31.83
C ASN A 296 -0.65 16.62 -31.58
N LEU A 297 -0.62 16.20 -30.31
CA LEU A 297 -0.47 14.81 -29.89
C LEU A 297 -1.78 14.30 -29.28
N THR A 298 -2.29 13.18 -29.78
CA THR A 298 -3.41 12.44 -29.17
C THR A 298 -2.99 10.99 -28.94
N VAL A 299 -3.06 10.53 -27.68
CA VAL A 299 -2.78 9.13 -27.29
C VAL A 299 -3.99 8.56 -26.56
N ARG A 300 -4.65 7.53 -27.10
CA ARG A 300 -5.83 6.85 -26.49
C ARG A 300 -5.45 5.71 -25.54
N ASP A 301 -4.34 5.92 -24.85
CA ASP A 301 -3.85 5.00 -23.84
C ASP A 301 -2.96 5.69 -22.80
N SER A 302 -2.29 4.87 -21.98
CA SER A 302 -1.31 5.26 -20.97
C SER A 302 -0.03 5.83 -21.57
N VAL A 303 0.45 6.92 -20.97
CA VAL A 303 1.82 7.43 -21.15
C VAL A 303 2.49 7.46 -19.79
N ALA A 304 3.50 6.61 -19.61
CA ALA A 304 4.29 6.51 -18.38
C ALA A 304 5.36 7.62 -18.31
N GLY A 305 5.84 7.88 -17.09
CA GLY A 305 6.92 8.82 -16.81
C GLY A 305 8.27 8.21 -17.19
N TRP A 306 9.23 9.06 -17.50
CA TRP A 306 10.58 8.71 -17.93
C TRP A 306 11.31 7.76 -16.97
N GLY A 307 11.04 7.85 -15.66
CA GLY A 307 11.57 6.91 -14.65
C GLY A 307 11.11 5.46 -14.84
N GLY A 308 12.01 4.58 -15.30
CA GLY A 308 11.84 3.12 -15.27
C GLY A 308 11.08 2.48 -16.44
N GLY A 309 10.78 3.24 -17.52
CA GLY A 309 10.19 2.67 -18.74
C GLY A 309 9.23 3.57 -19.54
N GLY A 310 9.02 4.84 -19.14
CA GLY A 310 8.15 5.75 -19.90
C GLY A 310 8.86 6.64 -20.91
N VAL A 311 8.12 7.63 -21.42
CA VAL A 311 8.46 8.33 -22.66
C VAL A 311 8.59 9.84 -22.40
N ALA A 312 9.75 10.42 -22.70
CA ALA A 312 9.88 11.88 -22.77
C ALA A 312 9.16 12.40 -24.02
N TYR A 313 8.56 13.58 -23.94
CA TYR A 313 7.95 14.19 -25.13
C TYR A 313 8.03 15.71 -25.17
N TYR A 314 8.04 16.22 -26.40
CA TYR A 314 7.93 17.65 -26.69
C TYR A 314 6.89 17.89 -27.79
N VAL A 315 5.83 18.63 -27.46
CA VAL A 315 4.68 18.87 -28.35
C VAL A 315 4.48 20.38 -28.55
N THR A 316 4.51 20.83 -29.80
CA THR A 316 4.34 22.28 -30.11
C THR A 316 2.88 22.74 -30.11
N GLY A 317 1.93 21.83 -30.33
CA GLY A 317 0.50 22.06 -30.28
C GLY A 317 -0.12 21.58 -28.97
N ASN A 318 -1.35 21.07 -29.06
CA ASN A 318 -2.09 20.53 -27.91
C ASN A 318 -1.76 19.05 -27.70
N THR A 319 -1.84 18.60 -26.44
CA THR A 319 -1.67 17.21 -26.05
C THR A 319 -2.97 16.68 -25.43
N THR A 320 -3.43 15.51 -25.86
CA THR A 320 -4.60 14.82 -25.30
C THR A 320 -4.29 13.36 -25.01
N ILE A 321 -4.15 13.01 -23.74
CA ILE A 321 -3.72 11.67 -23.28
C ILE A 321 -4.80 11.03 -22.41
N ASP A 322 -4.96 9.71 -22.47
CA ASP A 322 -5.98 9.00 -21.66
C ASP A 322 -5.58 8.84 -20.19
N LYS A 323 -4.37 8.30 -19.95
CA LYS A 323 -3.75 8.22 -18.62
C LYS A 323 -2.32 8.74 -18.69
N LEU A 324 -1.97 9.71 -17.85
CA LEU A 324 -0.64 10.34 -17.86
C LEU A 324 0.03 10.22 -16.49
N GLN A 325 1.19 9.57 -16.46
CA GLN A 325 2.12 9.72 -15.35
C GLN A 325 2.93 11.00 -15.57
N ILE A 326 2.81 11.93 -14.63
CA ILE A 326 3.50 13.21 -14.65
C ILE A 326 4.98 12.99 -14.38
N ASP A 327 5.79 13.53 -15.28
CA ASP A 327 7.25 13.59 -15.18
C ASP A 327 7.74 14.97 -15.66
N GLU A 328 9.00 15.29 -15.40
CA GLU A 328 9.61 16.55 -15.81
C GLU A 328 9.91 16.59 -17.31
N LEU A 329 10.38 15.51 -17.95
CA LEU A 329 10.73 15.52 -19.39
C LEU A 329 9.52 15.40 -20.33
N GLN A 330 8.45 16.10 -20.00
CA GLN A 330 7.18 16.09 -20.72
C GLN A 330 6.71 17.54 -20.90
N LYS A 331 6.71 18.04 -22.14
CA LYS A 331 6.39 19.43 -22.42
C LYS A 331 5.38 19.58 -23.55
N THR A 332 4.31 20.30 -23.24
CA THR A 332 3.27 20.72 -24.18
C THR A 332 3.26 22.25 -24.24
N LEU A 333 3.46 22.84 -25.42
CA LEU A 333 3.40 24.30 -25.58
C LEU A 333 1.95 24.83 -25.68
N GLY A 334 1.03 24.01 -26.20
CA GLY A 334 -0.40 24.30 -26.25
C GLY A 334 -1.14 23.88 -24.97
N GLN A 335 -2.39 23.47 -25.12
CA GLN A 335 -3.17 22.91 -24.02
C GLN A 335 -2.86 21.43 -23.83
N GLU A 336 -2.55 21.04 -22.59
CA GLU A 336 -2.44 19.65 -22.18
C GLU A 336 -3.71 19.23 -21.44
N SER A 337 -4.40 18.23 -21.96
CA SER A 337 -5.61 17.67 -21.37
C SER A 337 -5.47 16.16 -21.18
N VAL A 338 -5.82 15.67 -20.00
CA VAL A 338 -5.81 14.25 -19.66
C VAL A 338 -7.27 13.79 -19.53
N ARG A 339 -7.70 12.87 -20.40
CA ARG A 339 -9.10 12.47 -20.53
C ARG A 339 -9.65 11.78 -19.29
N TYR A 340 -8.84 10.97 -18.60
CA TYR A 340 -9.32 10.17 -17.47
C TYR A 340 -8.50 10.37 -16.20
N LEU A 341 -7.19 10.08 -16.23
CA LEU A 341 -6.39 9.96 -15.02
C LEU A 341 -4.98 10.51 -15.19
N ALA A 342 -4.62 11.49 -14.36
CA ALA A 342 -3.23 11.91 -14.21
C ALA A 342 -2.69 11.46 -12.85
N TYR A 343 -1.40 11.12 -12.76
CA TYR A 343 -0.79 10.79 -11.48
C TYR A 343 0.69 11.15 -11.40
N ALA A 344 1.15 11.53 -10.21
CA ALA A 344 2.56 11.73 -9.90
C ALA A 344 2.95 10.75 -8.79
N TRP A 345 3.94 9.90 -9.04
CA TRP A 345 4.28 8.79 -8.14
C TRP A 345 5.79 8.70 -7.97
N ALA A 346 6.25 8.80 -6.72
CA ALA A 346 7.68 8.71 -6.42
C ALA A 346 8.16 7.25 -6.48
N ASP A 347 9.48 7.05 -6.57
CA ASP A 347 10.10 5.72 -6.45
C ASP A 347 10.28 5.31 -4.99
N ASP A 348 10.49 6.28 -4.10
CA ASP A 348 10.61 6.09 -2.65
C ASP A 348 9.86 7.18 -1.86
N HIS A 349 9.79 6.97 -0.54
CA HIS A 349 9.18 7.89 0.42
C HIS A 349 10.24 8.66 1.24
N GLU A 350 11.51 8.65 0.80
CA GLU A 350 12.60 9.30 1.52
C GLU A 350 12.64 10.81 1.27
N MET A 351 12.25 11.24 0.06
CA MET A 351 12.26 12.65 -0.34
C MET A 351 10.94 13.09 -0.97
N LEU A 352 10.48 14.29 -0.56
CA LEU A 352 9.35 14.97 -1.20
C LEU A 352 9.80 15.52 -2.57
N ASN A 353 9.21 14.99 -3.64
CA ASN A 353 9.55 15.39 -4.99
C ASN A 353 8.89 16.73 -5.36
N ARG A 354 9.63 17.57 -6.08
CA ARG A 354 9.19 18.86 -6.60
C ARG A 354 9.43 18.91 -8.10
N LEU A 355 8.40 19.26 -8.85
CA LEU A 355 8.46 19.49 -10.29
C LEU A 355 8.33 20.98 -10.62
N SER A 356 8.67 21.33 -11.86
CA SER A 356 8.31 22.62 -12.43
C SER A 356 6.78 22.82 -12.38
N HIS A 357 6.36 24.09 -12.24
CA HIS A 357 4.95 24.41 -12.11
C HIS A 357 4.16 23.97 -13.36
N ARG A 358 3.14 23.11 -13.18
CA ARG A 358 2.38 22.48 -14.27
C ARG A 358 0.88 22.60 -14.05
N LYS A 359 0.14 22.91 -15.12
CA LYS A 359 -1.33 22.88 -15.09
C LYS A 359 -1.82 21.45 -15.31
N ILE A 360 -2.75 21.00 -14.49
CA ILE A 360 -3.34 19.67 -14.56
C ILE A 360 -4.82 19.79 -14.93
N ASP A 361 -5.13 19.47 -16.18
CA ASP A 361 -6.49 19.36 -16.71
C ASP A 361 -6.87 17.87 -16.80
N ALA A 362 -7.30 17.30 -15.68
CA ALA A 362 -7.67 15.89 -15.55
C ALA A 362 -8.90 15.71 -14.64
N PRO A 363 -9.80 14.74 -14.90
CA PRO A 363 -10.90 14.44 -13.98
C PRO A 363 -10.42 13.96 -12.60
N VAL A 364 -9.36 13.15 -12.56
CA VAL A 364 -8.77 12.58 -11.34
C VAL A 364 -7.25 12.78 -11.36
N PHE A 365 -6.71 13.21 -10.23
CA PHE A 365 -5.29 13.32 -9.97
C PHE A 365 -4.88 12.54 -8.73
N LEU A 366 -3.87 11.68 -8.85
CA LEU A 366 -3.30 10.89 -7.75
C LEU A 366 -1.85 11.31 -7.50
N SER A 367 -1.47 11.47 -6.23
CA SER A 367 -0.12 11.93 -5.88
C SER A 367 0.46 11.15 -4.71
N TRP A 368 1.64 10.56 -4.90
CA TRP A 368 2.41 9.92 -3.83
C TRP A 368 3.82 10.53 -3.76
N PHE A 369 4.13 11.18 -2.64
CA PHE A 369 5.42 11.87 -2.39
C PHE A 369 5.80 12.96 -3.40
N TYR A 370 4.80 13.73 -3.87
CA TYR A 370 4.98 14.96 -4.65
C TYR A 370 4.32 16.17 -3.99
N ASP A 371 5.01 17.32 -3.98
CA ASP A 371 4.48 18.58 -3.47
C ASP A 371 3.34 19.08 -4.38
N LEU A 372 2.11 19.14 -3.86
CA LEU A 372 0.96 19.59 -4.63
C LEU A 372 1.05 21.07 -5.07
N ASN A 373 1.89 21.88 -4.43
CA ASN A 373 2.10 23.27 -4.85
C ASN A 373 2.82 23.39 -6.20
N CYS A 374 3.36 22.29 -6.73
CA CYS A 374 3.85 22.22 -8.10
C CYS A 374 2.72 22.27 -9.15
N PHE A 375 1.46 22.08 -8.75
CA PHE A 375 0.36 21.90 -9.69
C PHE A 375 -0.72 22.98 -9.58
N GLU A 376 -1.23 23.43 -10.72
CA GLU A 376 -2.49 24.19 -10.83
C GLU A 376 -3.58 23.28 -11.40
N PHE A 377 -4.57 22.91 -10.59
CA PHE A 377 -5.61 21.97 -11.00
C PHE A 377 -6.81 22.65 -11.67
N ALA A 378 -7.38 21.98 -12.68
CA ALA A 378 -8.70 22.35 -13.19
C ALA A 378 -9.75 22.28 -12.05
N PRO A 379 -10.78 23.16 -12.03
CA PRO A 379 -11.70 23.26 -10.89
C PRO A 379 -12.46 21.97 -10.54
N ASP A 380 -12.67 21.11 -11.54
CA ASP A 380 -13.44 19.88 -11.40
C ASP A 380 -12.61 18.64 -11.04
N THR A 381 -11.28 18.76 -10.98
CA THR A 381 -10.36 17.66 -10.65
C THR A 381 -10.59 17.15 -9.23
N LEU A 382 -10.74 15.83 -9.08
CA LEU A 382 -10.66 15.14 -7.80
C LEU A 382 -9.19 14.84 -7.49
N ILE A 383 -8.75 15.16 -6.28
CA ILE A 383 -7.35 15.00 -5.86
C ILE A 383 -7.28 14.00 -4.70
N THR A 384 -6.41 13.00 -4.84
CA THR A 384 -5.91 12.18 -3.71
C THR A 384 -4.41 12.36 -3.62
N ALA A 385 -3.90 12.64 -2.42
CA ALA A 385 -2.47 12.82 -2.20
C ALA A 385 -2.01 12.30 -0.85
N LEU A 386 -0.80 11.75 -0.82
CA LEU A 386 -0.09 11.36 0.39
C LEU A 386 1.39 11.72 0.26
N TYR A 387 1.88 12.50 1.21
CA TYR A 387 3.29 12.83 1.41
C TYR A 387 3.47 13.33 2.85
N GLU A 388 4.53 14.09 3.16
CA GLU A 388 4.78 14.65 4.50
C GLU A 388 3.52 15.29 5.13
N TYR A 389 3.17 14.79 6.32
CA TYR A 389 1.86 15.06 6.95
C TYR A 389 1.65 16.54 7.27
N ASP A 390 2.67 17.23 7.77
CA ASP A 390 2.56 18.64 8.16
C ASP A 390 2.31 19.51 6.93
N ASP A 391 3.05 19.30 5.85
CA ASP A 391 2.87 19.99 4.57
C ASP A 391 1.50 19.67 3.94
N LEU A 392 1.10 18.39 3.90
CA LEU A 392 -0.21 17.97 3.35
C LEU A 392 -1.37 18.56 4.15
N SER A 393 -1.27 18.57 5.48
CA SER A 393 -2.33 19.08 6.37
C SER A 393 -2.55 20.59 6.24
N THR A 394 -1.56 21.33 5.74
CA THR A 394 -1.64 22.78 5.51
C THR A 394 -2.02 23.15 4.09
N TYR A 395 -2.04 22.19 3.16
CA TYR A 395 -2.43 22.40 1.77
C TYR A 395 -3.89 22.85 1.66
N LYS A 396 -4.12 23.88 0.83
CA LYS A 396 -5.45 24.49 0.65
C LYS A 396 -5.87 24.40 -0.80
N THR A 397 -7.04 23.82 -1.02
CA THR A 397 -7.65 23.73 -2.34
C THR A 397 -9.17 23.89 -2.26
N THR A 398 -9.77 24.35 -3.35
CA THR A 398 -11.23 24.34 -3.58
C THR A 398 -11.70 23.09 -4.33
N ASN A 399 -10.76 22.28 -4.84
CA ASN A 399 -11.05 21.00 -5.46
C ASN A 399 -11.59 19.99 -4.44
N ALA A 400 -12.25 18.94 -4.94
CA ALA A 400 -12.58 17.79 -4.12
C ALA A 400 -11.28 17.10 -3.72
N PHE A 401 -11.05 16.95 -2.42
CA PHE A 401 -9.76 16.53 -1.91
C PHE A 401 -9.92 15.41 -0.87
N LEU A 402 -9.15 14.34 -1.10
CA LEU A 402 -9.11 13.14 -0.28
C LEU A 402 -7.65 12.91 0.15
N PRO A 403 -7.16 13.65 1.17
CA PRO A 403 -5.80 13.49 1.67
C PRO A 403 -5.61 12.13 2.33
N TRP A 404 -4.36 11.66 2.36
CA TRP A 404 -3.98 10.44 3.08
C TRP A 404 -4.84 9.25 2.64
N HIS A 405 -5.49 8.55 3.57
CA HIS A 405 -6.35 7.40 3.31
C HIS A 405 -7.84 7.73 3.13
N ASP A 406 -8.21 9.01 2.99
CA ASP A 406 -9.62 9.43 2.85
C ASP A 406 -10.29 8.84 1.59
N PHE A 407 -9.50 8.45 0.58
CA PHE A 407 -9.99 7.75 -0.60
C PHE A 407 -10.76 6.47 -0.25
N ALA A 408 -10.42 5.77 0.84
CA ALA A 408 -11.10 4.55 1.23
C ALA A 408 -12.55 4.77 1.71
N SER A 409 -12.88 6.02 2.09
CA SER A 409 -14.25 6.45 2.38
C SER A 409 -15.05 6.80 1.13
N ALA A 410 -14.37 6.97 -0.02
CA ALA A 410 -14.98 7.46 -1.25
C ALA A 410 -15.00 6.43 -2.38
N PHE A 411 -13.89 5.74 -2.64
CA PHE A 411 -13.71 4.85 -3.79
C PHE A 411 -14.30 3.46 -3.57
N ARG A 412 -14.76 2.82 -4.64
CA ARG A 412 -15.17 1.41 -4.61
C ARG A 412 -14.04 0.52 -4.08
N THR A 413 -14.39 -0.56 -3.39
CA THR A 413 -13.42 -1.41 -2.68
C THR A 413 -12.51 -2.22 -3.60
N ASP A 414 -12.83 -2.36 -4.88
CA ASP A 414 -11.96 -2.96 -5.92
C ASP A 414 -10.82 -2.05 -6.39
N LEU A 415 -10.89 -0.75 -6.07
CA LEU A 415 -9.95 0.27 -6.58
C LEU A 415 -8.78 0.56 -5.63
N TYR A 416 -8.67 -0.17 -4.52
CA TYR A 416 -7.58 -0.02 -3.56
C TYR A 416 -7.37 -1.28 -2.71
N TYR A 417 -6.18 -1.41 -2.13
CA TYR A 417 -5.76 -2.52 -1.28
C TYR A 417 -5.90 -2.19 0.20
N PRO A 418 -5.94 -3.20 1.10
CA PRO A 418 -6.02 -2.96 2.54
C PRO A 418 -4.91 -2.06 3.07
N VAL A 419 -5.24 -1.24 4.07
CA VAL A 419 -4.28 -0.45 4.85
C VAL A 419 -4.44 -0.81 6.32
N GLU A 420 -3.37 -1.32 6.92
CA GLU A 420 -3.42 -1.92 8.26
C GLU A 420 -3.23 -0.91 9.40
N LYS A 421 -2.57 0.22 9.13
CA LYS A 421 -2.23 1.21 10.16
C LYS A 421 -2.36 2.62 9.63
N GLU A 422 -2.72 3.53 10.53
CA GLU A 422 -2.94 4.94 10.21
C GLU A 422 -1.69 5.66 9.71
N HIS A 423 -0.50 5.21 10.11
CA HIS A 423 0.80 5.82 9.78
C HIS A 423 1.52 5.12 8.62
N HIS A 424 0.83 4.27 7.86
CA HIS A 424 1.43 3.74 6.64
C HIS A 424 1.43 4.83 5.58
N ASP A 425 2.61 5.15 5.07
CA ASP A 425 2.80 6.23 4.10
C ASP A 425 2.58 5.70 2.67
N ASN A 426 1.55 4.89 2.45
CA ASN A 426 1.23 4.31 1.14
C ASN A 426 -0.25 4.52 0.78
N LEU A 427 -0.50 4.99 -0.44
CA LEU A 427 -1.87 5.13 -0.92
C LEU A 427 -2.53 3.79 -1.26
N ASN A 428 -1.76 2.74 -1.61
CA ASN A 428 -2.29 1.41 -1.93
C ASN A 428 -3.46 1.44 -2.96
N LEU A 429 -3.40 2.32 -3.96
CA LEU A 429 -4.44 2.46 -4.99
C LEU A 429 -4.20 1.51 -6.16
N ASN A 430 -5.27 0.97 -6.72
CA ASN A 430 -5.25 0.28 -8.01
C ASN A 430 -5.39 1.32 -9.14
N ILE A 431 -4.29 1.97 -9.52
CA ILE A 431 -4.25 3.05 -10.53
C ILE A 431 -4.84 2.57 -11.86
N ASN A 432 -4.49 1.36 -12.31
CA ASN A 432 -5.01 0.78 -13.54
C ASN A 432 -6.51 0.50 -13.46
N GLY A 433 -7.00 -0.04 -12.35
CA GLY A 433 -8.44 -0.25 -12.13
C GLY A 433 -9.23 1.07 -12.12
N ILE A 434 -8.67 2.16 -11.55
CA ILE A 434 -9.28 3.49 -11.58
C ILE A 434 -9.37 4.00 -13.02
N TYR A 435 -8.27 3.90 -13.77
CA TYR A 435 -8.22 4.28 -15.18
C TYR A 435 -9.24 3.51 -16.02
N GLU A 436 -9.27 2.18 -15.91
CA GLU A 436 -10.20 1.34 -16.66
C GLU A 436 -11.66 1.63 -16.29
N ALA A 437 -11.96 1.89 -15.01
CA ALA A 437 -13.29 2.31 -14.60
C ALA A 437 -13.69 3.62 -15.29
N LEU A 438 -12.81 4.64 -15.28
CA LEU A 438 -13.08 5.94 -15.90
C LEU A 438 -13.21 5.84 -17.43
N LYS A 439 -12.31 5.11 -18.09
CA LYS A 439 -12.31 4.88 -19.54
C LYS A 439 -13.60 4.22 -20.01
N ASN A 440 -14.13 3.28 -19.23
CA ASN A 440 -15.36 2.55 -19.51
C ASN A 440 -16.63 3.26 -18.97
N GLY A 441 -16.51 4.49 -18.45
CA GLY A 441 -17.64 5.27 -17.92
C GLY A 441 -18.27 4.68 -16.65
N GLN A 442 -17.54 3.83 -15.93
CA GLN A 442 -17.98 3.25 -14.67
C GLN A 442 -17.69 4.22 -13.50
N PRO A 443 -18.56 4.26 -12.47
CA PRO A 443 -18.33 5.11 -11.31
C PRO A 443 -17.14 4.60 -10.49
N ILE A 444 -16.24 5.49 -10.09
CA ILE A 444 -15.14 5.17 -9.16
C ILE A 444 -15.56 5.26 -7.70
N PHE A 445 -16.68 5.91 -7.41
CA PHE A 445 -17.19 6.10 -6.05
C PHE A 445 -18.07 4.95 -5.58
N LYS A 446 -18.10 4.73 -4.26
CA LYS A 446 -19.08 3.85 -3.60
C LYS A 446 -20.50 4.37 -3.81
N GLU A 447 -21.47 3.48 -3.68
CA GLU A 447 -22.88 3.88 -3.68
C GLU A 447 -23.15 4.95 -2.61
N GLY A 448 -23.87 6.00 -2.99
CA GLY A 448 -24.17 7.11 -2.09
C GLY A 448 -23.02 8.07 -1.84
N VAL A 449 -21.86 7.93 -2.50
CA VAL A 449 -20.78 8.94 -2.45
C VAL A 449 -20.84 9.82 -3.70
N THR A 450 -20.68 11.14 -3.52
CA THR A 450 -20.63 12.10 -4.63
C THR A 450 -19.50 13.10 -4.46
N LYS A 451 -18.98 13.63 -5.58
CA LYS A 451 -17.96 14.70 -5.57
C LYS A 451 -18.45 15.95 -4.82
N GLU A 452 -19.74 16.27 -4.93
CA GLU A 452 -20.37 17.36 -4.17
C GLU A 452 -20.32 17.12 -2.66
N GLY A 453 -20.60 15.88 -2.21
CA GLY A 453 -20.50 15.52 -0.80
C GLY A 453 -19.08 15.61 -0.24
N ILE A 454 -18.07 15.26 -1.05
CA ILE A 454 -16.65 15.43 -0.71
C ILE A 454 -16.34 16.92 -0.55
N LEU A 455 -16.70 17.75 -1.54
CA LEU A 455 -16.49 19.20 -1.51
C LEU A 455 -17.13 19.87 -0.29
N LEU A 456 -18.38 19.51 0.03
CA LEU A 456 -19.10 20.03 1.19
C LEU A 456 -18.43 19.61 2.49
N THR A 457 -17.94 18.37 2.58
CA THR A 457 -17.19 17.91 3.76
C THR A 457 -15.87 18.66 3.90
N ASN A 458 -15.10 18.83 2.83
CA ASN A 458 -13.85 19.61 2.86
C ASN A 458 -14.12 21.09 3.24
N GLU A 459 -15.18 21.70 2.72
CA GLU A 459 -15.59 23.06 3.11
C GLU A 459 -15.99 23.12 4.59
N GLY A 460 -16.73 22.12 5.09
CA GLY A 460 -17.07 22.03 6.50
C GLY A 460 -15.84 21.99 7.40
N GLN A 461 -14.82 21.21 7.03
CA GLN A 461 -13.54 21.16 7.75
C GLN A 461 -12.80 22.51 7.71
N ARG A 462 -12.79 23.21 6.56
CA ARG A 462 -12.23 24.56 6.46
C ARG A 462 -12.95 25.56 7.37
N LEU A 463 -14.28 25.52 7.43
CA LEU A 463 -15.08 26.38 8.30
C LEU A 463 -14.82 26.07 9.79
N LEU A 464 -14.63 24.80 10.16
CA LEU A 464 -14.22 24.42 11.51
C LEU A 464 -12.85 24.99 11.89
N ALA A 465 -11.88 24.95 10.97
CA ALA A 465 -10.56 25.55 11.18
C ALA A 465 -10.64 27.09 11.33
N ALA A 466 -11.66 27.71 10.74
CA ALA A 466 -12.00 29.12 10.91
C ALA A 466 -12.92 29.42 12.12
N GLU A 467 -13.17 28.43 12.98
CA GLU A 467 -14.05 28.51 14.15
C GLU A 467 -15.54 28.80 13.85
N ASP A 468 -15.99 28.63 12.60
CA ASP A 468 -17.41 28.72 12.23
C ASP A 468 -18.12 27.37 12.33
N ASN A 469 -18.49 27.01 13.56
CA ASN A 469 -19.19 25.75 13.85
C ASN A 469 -20.57 25.67 13.17
N ARG A 470 -21.25 26.81 12.95
CA ARG A 470 -22.59 26.83 12.33
C ARG A 470 -22.52 26.59 10.83
N GLY A 471 -21.60 27.27 10.15
CA GLY A 471 -21.31 27.05 8.74
C GLY A 471 -20.85 25.62 8.49
N ALA A 472 -19.92 25.12 9.31
CA ALA A 472 -19.43 23.75 9.20
C ALA A 472 -20.54 22.70 9.31
N TRP A 473 -21.42 22.82 10.30
CA TRP A 473 -22.56 21.91 10.44
C TRP A 473 -23.52 21.97 9.25
N ALA A 474 -23.80 23.16 8.72
CA ALA A 474 -24.64 23.29 7.53
C ALA A 474 -24.02 22.54 6.33
N CYS A 475 -22.70 22.62 6.17
CA CYS A 475 -21.97 21.87 5.15
C CYS A 475 -22.03 20.36 5.37
N PHE A 476 -21.72 19.85 6.58
CA PHE A 476 -21.79 18.41 6.86
C PHE A 476 -23.20 17.85 6.71
N LYS A 477 -24.21 18.59 7.19
CA LYS A 477 -25.63 18.24 7.01
C LYS A 477 -25.98 18.12 5.54
N LYS A 478 -25.54 19.09 4.72
CA LYS A 478 -25.78 19.05 3.28
C LYS A 478 -25.01 17.91 2.61
N ALA A 479 -23.77 17.64 3.04
CA ALA A 479 -22.97 16.52 2.56
C ALA A 479 -23.68 15.17 2.80
N MET A 480 -24.22 14.95 4.00
CA MET A 480 -25.00 13.74 4.34
C MET A 480 -26.30 13.61 3.52
N GLU A 481 -26.86 14.71 3.01
CA GLU A 481 -28.05 14.68 2.13
C GLU A 481 -27.69 14.30 0.69
N VAL A 482 -26.61 14.86 0.14
CA VAL A 482 -26.22 14.67 -1.27
C VAL A 482 -25.28 13.48 -1.48
N ALA A 483 -24.65 13.00 -0.41
CA ALA A 483 -23.77 11.85 -0.37
C ALA A 483 -24.07 10.97 0.88
N PRO A 484 -25.23 10.30 0.93
CA PRO A 484 -25.66 9.53 2.10
C PRO A 484 -24.77 8.31 2.40
N GLY A 485 -23.88 7.91 1.49
CA GLY A 485 -22.90 6.84 1.69
C GLY A 485 -21.50 7.32 2.07
N TYR A 486 -21.29 8.64 2.22
CA TYR A 486 -19.96 9.18 2.49
C TYR A 486 -19.64 9.25 3.99
N TYR A 487 -18.86 8.27 4.45
CA TYR A 487 -18.47 8.08 5.84
C TYR A 487 -17.95 9.35 6.55
N LEU A 488 -17.06 10.09 5.89
CA LEU A 488 -16.40 11.26 6.48
C LEU A 488 -17.39 12.39 6.81
N ALA A 489 -18.49 12.55 6.06
CA ALA A 489 -19.51 13.54 6.40
C ALA A 489 -20.15 13.27 7.78
N TYR A 490 -20.41 11.99 8.09
CA TYR A 490 -20.93 11.56 9.38
C TYR A 490 -19.87 11.67 10.48
N SER A 491 -18.64 11.24 10.20
CA SER A 491 -17.53 11.31 11.15
C SER A 491 -17.25 12.75 11.59
N GLU A 492 -17.09 13.68 10.64
CA GLU A 492 -16.78 15.08 10.92
C GLU A 492 -17.96 15.83 11.54
N GLY A 493 -19.19 15.61 11.02
CA GLY A 493 -20.41 16.17 11.61
C GLY A 493 -20.61 15.71 13.06
N GLY A 494 -20.38 14.43 13.34
CA GLY A 494 -20.46 13.87 14.69
C GLY A 494 -19.39 14.45 15.62
N LYS A 495 -18.14 14.58 15.15
CA LYS A 495 -17.02 15.17 15.93
C LYS A 495 -17.32 16.61 16.34
N LEU A 496 -17.90 17.41 15.42
CA LEU A 496 -18.36 18.76 15.72
C LEU A 496 -19.40 18.77 16.84
N LEU A 497 -20.46 17.96 16.71
CA LEU A 497 -21.51 17.86 17.73
C LEU A 497 -20.97 17.38 19.07
N PHE A 498 -20.01 16.44 19.05
CA PHE A 498 -19.34 15.95 20.25
C PHE A 498 -18.56 17.06 20.96
N LYS A 499 -17.80 17.87 20.22
CA LYS A 499 -17.05 19.02 20.75
C LYS A 499 -17.97 20.03 21.43
N GLU A 500 -19.17 20.21 20.87
CA GLU A 500 -20.23 21.07 21.41
C GLU A 500 -20.99 20.43 22.58
N LYS A 501 -20.63 19.20 22.98
CA LYS A 501 -21.31 18.41 24.03
C LYS A 501 -22.76 18.07 23.69
N ALA A 502 -23.13 18.13 22.41
CA ALA A 502 -24.42 17.73 21.89
C ALA A 502 -24.49 16.21 21.72
N TYR A 503 -24.28 15.47 22.82
CA TYR A 503 -24.00 14.03 22.77
C TYR A 503 -25.17 13.20 22.21
N HIS A 504 -26.42 13.62 22.42
CA HIS A 504 -27.56 12.92 21.84
C HIS A 504 -27.55 13.00 20.30
N GLN A 505 -27.35 14.21 19.75
CA GLN A 505 -27.30 14.44 18.32
C GLN A 505 -26.03 13.84 17.70
N ALA A 506 -24.88 13.95 18.38
CA ALA A 506 -23.63 13.33 17.96
C ALA A 506 -23.79 11.81 17.83
N MET A 507 -24.41 11.17 18.83
CA MET A 507 -24.69 9.73 18.80
C MET A 507 -25.52 9.34 17.56
N GLU A 508 -26.58 10.08 17.26
CA GLU A 508 -27.42 9.80 16.08
C GLU A 508 -26.66 9.94 14.75
N VAL A 509 -25.82 10.97 14.63
CA VAL A 509 -25.02 11.20 13.42
C VAL A 509 -23.96 10.13 13.26
N PHE A 510 -23.20 9.83 14.31
CA PHE A 510 -22.20 8.77 14.27
C PHE A 510 -22.82 7.40 14.00
N ALA A 511 -23.94 7.06 14.63
CA ALA A 511 -24.63 5.79 14.41
C ALA A 511 -25.06 5.61 12.94
N LYS A 512 -25.44 6.70 12.25
CA LYS A 512 -25.73 6.67 10.81
C LYS A 512 -24.49 6.46 9.94
N GLY A 513 -23.30 6.82 10.43
CA GLY A 513 -22.02 6.62 9.73
C GLY A 513 -21.47 5.20 9.82
N ILE A 514 -21.82 4.43 10.87
CA ILE A 514 -21.28 3.08 11.13
C ILE A 514 -21.42 2.12 9.92
N PRO A 515 -22.56 2.07 9.19
CA PRO A 515 -22.69 1.20 8.02
C PRO A 515 -21.75 1.53 6.85
N PHE A 516 -21.17 2.74 6.84
CA PHE A 516 -20.31 3.24 5.77
C PHE A 516 -18.82 3.19 6.12
N THR A 517 -18.45 2.61 7.26
CA THR A 517 -17.04 2.44 7.65
C THR A 517 -16.22 1.83 6.51
N PRO A 518 -15.07 2.42 6.15
CA PRO A 518 -14.19 1.87 5.11
C PRO A 518 -13.73 0.44 5.43
N GLU A 519 -14.19 -0.53 4.63
CA GLU A 519 -13.97 -1.97 4.85
C GLU A 519 -12.48 -2.38 4.88
N LYS A 520 -11.66 -1.69 4.09
CA LYS A 520 -10.23 -1.99 3.89
C LYS A 520 -9.30 -1.06 4.70
N LEU A 521 -9.83 -0.28 5.64
CA LEU A 521 -9.03 0.44 6.65
C LEU A 521 -9.26 -0.21 8.03
N SER A 522 -8.34 -1.06 8.48
CA SER A 522 -8.50 -1.83 9.73
C SER A 522 -8.58 -0.96 10.99
N TYR A 523 -7.98 0.23 10.95
CA TYR A 523 -7.91 1.15 12.08
C TYR A 523 -9.11 2.10 12.18
N GLU A 524 -9.94 2.21 11.13
CA GLU A 524 -11.04 3.17 11.10
C GLU A 524 -12.26 2.67 11.90
N ASN A 525 -12.41 3.16 13.12
CA ASN A 525 -13.53 2.82 14.02
C ASN A 525 -14.23 4.07 14.59
N THR A 526 -13.93 5.26 14.07
CA THR A 526 -14.27 6.55 14.69
C THR A 526 -15.76 6.69 14.96
N CYS A 527 -16.63 6.43 13.97
CA CYS A 527 -18.07 6.58 14.17
C CYS A 527 -18.59 5.66 15.28
N ALA A 528 -18.23 4.38 15.28
CA ALA A 528 -18.72 3.42 16.27
C ALA A 528 -18.20 3.75 17.69
N GLU A 529 -16.91 4.05 17.82
CA GLU A 529 -16.28 4.39 19.10
C GLU A 529 -16.83 5.70 19.69
N GLN A 530 -17.04 6.72 18.86
CA GLN A 530 -17.59 7.98 19.33
C GLN A 530 -19.10 7.91 19.59
N ALA A 531 -19.86 7.11 18.83
CA ALA A 531 -21.26 6.80 19.13
C ALA A 531 -21.37 6.12 20.50
N ALA A 532 -20.53 5.12 20.78
CA ALA A 532 -20.48 4.43 22.06
C ALA A 532 -20.10 5.37 23.21
N LEU A 533 -19.11 6.25 23.01
CA LEU A 533 -18.77 7.25 24.02
C LEU A 533 -19.92 8.24 24.27
N CYS A 534 -20.63 8.68 23.22
CA CYS A 534 -21.82 9.52 23.38
C CYS A 534 -22.91 8.80 24.18
N ALA A 535 -23.15 7.51 23.89
CA ALA A 535 -24.10 6.68 24.64
C ALA A 535 -23.74 6.64 26.14
N VAL A 536 -22.46 6.50 26.50
CA VAL A 536 -22.01 6.64 27.90
C VAL A 536 -22.35 8.02 28.47
N ARG A 537 -22.13 9.11 27.71
CA ARG A 537 -22.42 10.47 28.20
C ARG A 537 -23.89 10.73 28.49
N ILE A 538 -24.80 10.07 27.78
CA ILE A 538 -26.25 10.24 27.95
C ILE A 538 -26.90 9.14 28.81
N GLY A 539 -26.12 8.17 29.31
CA GLY A 539 -26.58 7.12 30.22
C GLY A 539 -27.03 5.82 29.56
N GLU A 540 -26.83 5.67 28.25
CA GLU A 540 -27.21 4.49 27.46
C GLU A 540 -26.09 3.43 27.48
N TYR A 541 -25.75 2.95 28.68
CA TYR A 541 -24.55 2.12 28.90
C TYR A 541 -24.59 0.77 28.16
N ASN A 542 -25.75 0.14 28.06
CA ASN A 542 -25.88 -1.14 27.36
C ASN A 542 -25.58 -0.98 25.86
N GLN A 543 -26.10 0.08 25.23
CA GLN A 543 -25.82 0.38 23.83
C GLN A 543 -24.34 0.70 23.61
N ALA A 544 -23.73 1.45 24.53
CA ALA A 544 -22.30 1.75 24.48
C ALA A 544 -21.45 0.47 24.50
N ILE A 545 -21.79 -0.49 25.35
CA ILE A 545 -21.10 -1.78 25.44
C ILE A 545 -21.32 -2.59 24.15
N GLU A 546 -22.55 -2.67 23.65
CA GLU A 546 -22.88 -3.38 22.39
C GLU A 546 -22.04 -2.86 21.23
N TRP A 547 -22.09 -1.56 20.92
CA TRP A 547 -21.30 -0.99 19.83
C TRP A 547 -19.79 -1.15 20.02
N SER A 548 -19.30 -1.07 21.26
CA SER A 548 -17.87 -1.28 21.52
C SER A 548 -17.46 -2.73 21.31
N LEU A 549 -18.33 -3.70 21.62
CA LEU A 549 -18.08 -5.12 21.35
C LEU A 549 -18.10 -5.41 19.84
N ASP A 550 -19.00 -4.79 19.08
CA ASP A 550 -19.03 -4.89 17.60
C ASP A 550 -17.73 -4.37 16.97
N VAL A 551 -17.16 -3.29 17.51
CA VAL A 551 -15.83 -2.80 17.10
C VAL A 551 -14.76 -3.84 17.40
N LEU A 552 -14.77 -4.44 18.60
CA LEU A 552 -13.78 -5.43 19.01
C LEU A 552 -13.88 -6.76 18.24
N GLU A 553 -15.04 -7.08 17.68
CA GLU A 553 -15.19 -8.24 16.79
C GLU A 553 -14.40 -8.05 15.48
N LYS A 554 -14.33 -6.82 14.98
CA LYS A 554 -13.60 -6.47 13.75
C LYS A 554 -12.14 -6.12 14.00
N ASN A 555 -11.87 -5.40 15.09
CA ASN A 555 -10.54 -4.97 15.49
C ASN A 555 -10.33 -5.26 16.98
N ALA A 556 -9.75 -6.43 17.27
CA ALA A 556 -9.45 -6.86 18.63
C ALA A 556 -8.44 -5.97 19.37
N GLU A 557 -7.73 -5.09 18.67
CA GLU A 557 -6.77 -4.13 19.21
C GLU A 557 -7.35 -2.72 19.39
N ALA A 558 -8.66 -2.52 19.18
CA ALA A 558 -9.34 -1.24 19.40
C ALA A 558 -9.39 -0.86 20.90
N TYR A 559 -8.28 -0.33 21.40
CA TYR A 559 -8.08 -0.05 22.81
C TYR A 559 -9.06 0.99 23.34
N PHE A 560 -9.56 1.89 22.49
CA PHE A 560 -10.50 2.92 22.89
C PHE A 560 -11.91 2.35 23.09
N ALA A 561 -12.39 1.46 22.22
CA ALA A 561 -13.59 0.66 22.47
C ALA A 561 -13.53 -0.08 23.82
N MET A 562 -12.42 -0.76 24.14
CA MET A 562 -12.22 -1.39 25.46
C MET A 562 -12.31 -0.39 26.62
N ARG A 563 -11.74 0.81 26.43
CA ARG A 563 -11.82 1.88 27.42
C ARG A 563 -13.25 2.37 27.63
N VAL A 564 -14.06 2.44 26.57
CA VAL A 564 -15.49 2.80 26.65
C VAL A 564 -16.29 1.74 27.41
N ILE A 565 -16.05 0.45 27.13
CA ILE A 565 -16.66 -0.65 27.91
C ILE A 565 -16.29 -0.54 29.38
N GLY A 566 -15.01 -0.31 29.68
CA GLY A 566 -14.53 -0.13 31.05
C GLY A 566 -15.23 1.01 31.79
N GLU A 567 -15.47 2.13 31.11
CA GLU A 567 -16.20 3.25 31.69
C GLU A 567 -17.68 2.94 31.93
N ALA A 568 -18.37 2.33 30.96
CA ALA A 568 -19.76 1.90 31.11
C ALA A 568 -19.93 0.88 32.25
N ALA A 569 -18.96 -0.03 32.41
CA ALA A 569 -18.93 -1.02 33.49
C ALA A 569 -18.75 -0.35 34.87
N ILE A 570 -17.90 0.67 35.01
CA ILE A 570 -17.81 1.47 36.25
C ILE A 570 -19.16 2.09 36.60
N LEU A 571 -19.82 2.73 35.63
CA LEU A 571 -21.09 3.43 35.83
C LEU A 571 -22.26 2.48 36.15
N THR A 572 -22.14 1.21 35.78
CA THR A 572 -23.09 0.14 36.12
C THR A 572 -22.63 -0.73 37.31
N GLN A 573 -21.58 -0.32 38.02
CA GLN A 573 -21.00 -0.99 39.20
C GLN A 573 -20.42 -2.39 38.96
N GLN A 574 -20.05 -2.71 37.73
CA GLN A 574 -19.40 -3.96 37.32
C GLN A 574 -17.88 -3.78 37.35
N LEU A 575 -17.31 -3.61 38.56
CA LEU A 575 -15.91 -3.19 38.72
C LEU A 575 -14.89 -4.23 38.23
N ASP A 576 -15.17 -5.52 38.36
CA ASP A 576 -14.26 -6.59 37.91
C ASP A 576 -14.15 -6.62 36.36
N ASP A 577 -15.28 -6.45 35.67
CA ASP A 577 -15.31 -6.36 34.20
C ASP A 577 -14.62 -5.07 33.73
N ALA A 578 -14.87 -3.95 34.42
CA ALA A 578 -14.19 -2.70 34.14
C ALA A 578 -12.66 -2.84 34.23
N GLU A 579 -12.17 -3.45 35.31
CA GLU A 579 -10.75 -3.71 35.51
C GLU A 579 -10.16 -4.55 34.37
N ALA A 580 -10.87 -5.60 33.95
CA ALA A 580 -10.42 -6.51 32.91
C ALA A 580 -10.26 -5.80 31.55
N TYR A 581 -11.27 -5.03 31.12
CA TYR A 581 -11.19 -4.30 29.85
C TYR A 581 -10.19 -3.14 29.89
N LEU A 582 -10.11 -2.40 30.99
CA LEU A 582 -9.18 -1.27 31.12
C LEU A 582 -7.71 -1.73 31.16
N LYS A 583 -7.43 -2.91 31.74
CA LYS A 583 -6.09 -3.53 31.66
C LYS A 583 -5.73 -3.86 30.22
N LYS A 584 -6.61 -4.54 29.48
CA LYS A 584 -6.39 -4.87 28.06
C LYS A 584 -6.16 -3.61 27.21
N SER A 585 -7.02 -2.59 27.40
CA SER A 585 -6.87 -1.28 26.74
C SER A 585 -5.49 -0.68 26.98
N ARG A 586 -5.04 -0.65 28.24
CA ARG A 586 -3.76 -0.06 28.64
C ARG A 586 -2.57 -0.83 28.07
N ASP A 587 -2.67 -2.14 27.96
CA ASP A 587 -1.61 -3.00 27.44
C ASP A 587 -1.36 -2.76 25.94
N ILE A 588 -2.40 -2.34 25.19
CA ILE A 588 -2.27 -1.90 23.79
C ILE A 588 -1.82 -0.44 23.72
N SER A 589 -2.52 0.46 24.41
CA SER A 589 -2.19 1.89 24.43
C SER A 589 -2.46 2.52 25.79
N SER A 590 -1.39 3.01 26.41
CA SER A 590 -1.44 3.63 27.74
C SER A 590 -1.84 5.11 27.64
N ILE A 591 -3.13 5.39 27.36
CA ILE A 591 -3.66 6.76 27.30
C ILE A 591 -4.11 7.29 28.66
N PHE A 592 -4.27 8.61 28.76
CA PHE A 592 -4.72 9.31 29.99
C PHE A 592 -6.02 8.72 30.56
N SER A 593 -7.07 8.60 29.74
CA SER A 593 -8.39 8.23 30.24
C SER A 593 -8.47 6.77 30.69
N THR A 594 -7.73 5.86 30.02
CA THR A 594 -7.64 4.45 30.45
C THR A 594 -6.98 4.34 31.82
N ASN A 595 -5.85 5.01 32.02
CA ASN A 595 -5.14 4.98 33.30
C ASN A 595 -5.96 5.62 34.43
N TRP A 596 -6.64 6.74 34.16
CA TRP A 596 -7.48 7.40 35.15
C TRP A 596 -8.67 6.52 35.56
N LEU A 597 -9.38 5.92 34.60
CA LEU A 597 -10.50 5.01 34.88
C LEU A 597 -10.06 3.74 35.62
N LEU A 598 -8.90 3.17 35.25
CA LEU A 598 -8.37 2.00 35.95
C LEU A 598 -8.00 2.34 37.40
N GLY A 599 -7.44 3.53 37.64
CA GLY A 599 -7.21 4.02 38.99
C GLY A 599 -8.49 4.29 39.77
N LEU A 600 -9.54 4.78 39.11
CA LEU A 600 -10.87 4.92 39.71
C LEU A 600 -11.44 3.56 40.13
N VAL A 601 -11.29 2.50 39.32
CA VAL A 601 -11.69 1.13 39.71
C VAL A 601 -10.98 0.70 41.01
N TYR A 602 -9.65 0.84 41.06
CA TYR A 602 -8.89 0.48 42.27
C TYR A 602 -9.29 1.33 43.48
N HIS A 603 -9.56 2.62 43.29
CA HIS A 603 -10.04 3.49 44.35
C HIS A 603 -11.38 3.01 44.92
N LEU A 604 -12.33 2.66 44.04
CA LEU A 604 -13.66 2.15 44.41
C LEU A 604 -13.57 0.77 45.08
N GLN A 605 -12.59 -0.07 44.71
CA GLN A 605 -12.29 -1.35 45.38
C GLN A 605 -11.51 -1.18 46.70
N GLY A 606 -10.99 0.02 47.00
CA GLY A 606 -10.21 0.31 48.21
C GLY A 606 -8.69 0.04 48.11
N ASP A 607 -8.18 -0.34 46.94
CA ASP A 607 -6.75 -0.53 46.68
C ASP A 607 -6.07 0.82 46.38
N GLN A 608 -5.85 1.62 47.43
CA GLN A 608 -5.27 2.97 47.31
C GLN A 608 -3.87 2.98 46.70
N LYS A 609 -3.10 1.89 46.85
CA LYS A 609 -1.75 1.80 46.29
C LYS A 609 -1.83 1.76 44.76
N LYS A 610 -2.62 0.85 44.20
CA LYS A 610 -2.77 0.76 42.73
C LYS A 610 -3.51 1.96 42.14
N ALA A 611 -4.45 2.54 42.90
CA ALA A 611 -5.13 3.77 42.50
C ALA A 611 -4.13 4.92 42.30
N GLU A 612 -3.22 5.12 43.26
CA GLU A 612 -2.17 6.15 43.18
C GLU A 612 -1.18 5.88 42.03
N GLU A 613 -0.74 4.63 41.84
CA GLU A 613 0.13 4.26 40.72
C GLU A 613 -0.53 4.59 39.37
N SER A 614 -1.81 4.25 39.21
CA SER A 614 -2.58 4.52 37.98
C SER A 614 -2.83 6.03 37.80
N TYR A 615 -3.08 6.75 38.89
CA TYR A 615 -3.21 8.21 38.88
C TYR A 615 -1.93 8.91 38.41
N GLN A 616 -0.77 8.48 38.91
CA GLN A 616 0.51 9.02 38.50
C GLN A 616 0.75 8.80 37.00
N GLN A 617 0.38 7.64 36.48
CA GLN A 617 0.47 7.38 35.04
C GLN A 617 -0.49 8.26 34.24
N ALA A 618 -1.74 8.42 34.70
CA ALA A 618 -2.69 9.33 34.07
C ALA A 618 -2.19 10.78 34.06
N ALA A 619 -1.62 11.26 35.17
CA ALA A 619 -1.09 12.61 35.33
C ALA A 619 0.15 12.87 34.46
N ARG A 620 1.00 11.84 34.24
CA ARG A 620 2.10 11.91 33.26
C ARG A 620 1.59 12.10 31.84
N ASN A 621 0.48 11.44 31.50
CA ASN A 621 -0.10 11.49 30.16
C ASN A 621 -0.92 12.77 29.92
N SER A 622 -1.50 13.39 30.96
CA SER A 622 -2.25 14.64 30.83
C SER A 622 -2.38 15.39 32.15
N GLY A 623 -2.16 16.71 32.10
CA GLY A 623 -2.45 17.63 33.21
C GLY A 623 -3.94 17.74 33.57
N ARG A 624 -4.83 17.07 32.83
CA ARG A 624 -6.26 16.93 33.12
C ARG A 624 -6.56 15.93 34.23
N ALA A 625 -5.60 15.12 34.68
CA ALA A 625 -5.82 14.18 35.78
C ALA A 625 -6.32 14.89 37.04
N LYS A 626 -7.38 14.35 37.66
CA LYS A 626 -7.99 14.88 38.88
C LYS A 626 -8.04 13.82 39.97
N PRO A 627 -7.93 14.20 41.25
CA PRO A 627 -7.92 13.25 42.36
C PRO A 627 -9.29 12.57 42.50
N TYR A 628 -9.28 11.26 42.80
CA TYR A 628 -10.50 10.47 42.94
C TYR A 628 -11.38 10.88 44.14
N SER A 629 -10.82 11.60 45.11
CA SER A 629 -11.55 12.14 46.27
C SER A 629 -12.58 13.21 45.91
N GLU A 630 -12.43 13.84 44.74
CA GLU A 630 -13.30 14.93 44.27
C GLU A 630 -14.08 14.54 43.01
N TYR A 631 -13.56 13.61 42.21
CA TYR A 631 -14.12 13.23 40.91
C TYR A 631 -14.27 11.71 40.81
N THR A 632 -15.49 11.25 40.56
CA THR A 632 -15.86 9.82 40.52
C THR A 632 -16.33 9.35 39.15
N ASP A 633 -16.22 10.20 38.13
CA ASP A 633 -16.49 9.91 36.73
C ASP A 633 -15.73 10.90 35.82
N MET A 634 -15.83 10.73 34.51
CA MET A 634 -15.19 11.61 33.52
C MET A 634 -16.03 12.85 33.15
N SER A 635 -17.09 13.20 33.89
CA SER A 635 -17.91 14.39 33.60
C SER A 635 -17.11 15.69 33.67
N TYR A 636 -16.02 15.75 34.43
CA TYR A 636 -15.13 16.92 34.44
C TYR A 636 -14.33 17.10 33.14
N VAL A 637 -14.19 16.02 32.34
CA VAL A 637 -13.54 16.05 31.02
C VAL A 637 -14.53 16.45 29.94
N TYR A 638 -15.74 15.90 30.00
CA TYR A 638 -16.75 16.01 28.94
C TYR A 638 -17.77 17.12 29.20
N GLY A 639 -18.00 17.49 30.44
CA GLY A 639 -19.01 18.46 30.86
C GLY A 639 -20.42 17.89 30.78
N THR A 640 -21.41 18.78 30.98
CA THR A 640 -22.82 18.44 30.91
C THR A 640 -23.29 18.37 29.45
N PRO A 641 -24.07 17.36 29.05
CA PRO A 641 -24.70 17.32 27.74
C PRO A 641 -25.55 18.57 27.48
N VAL A 642 -25.55 19.07 26.24
CA VAL A 642 -26.34 20.23 25.82
C VAL A 642 -27.14 19.93 24.56
N THR A 643 -28.05 20.82 24.19
CA THR A 643 -28.75 20.81 22.89
C THR A 643 -28.56 22.17 22.25
N PRO A 644 -27.64 22.31 21.29
CA PRO A 644 -27.40 23.58 20.63
C PRO A 644 -28.65 24.05 19.85
N ASP A 645 -28.86 25.37 19.82
CA ASP A 645 -30.03 26.00 19.19
C ASP A 645 -29.88 26.18 17.67
N TRP A 646 -28.71 25.86 17.12
CA TRP A 646 -28.33 26.09 15.73
C TRP A 646 -28.27 24.81 14.87
N LEU A 647 -28.77 23.68 15.39
CA LEU A 647 -28.77 22.37 14.71
C LEU A 647 -29.90 22.17 13.68
#